data_AF-A0A1H6BW18-F1
#
_entry.id   AF-A0A1H6BW18-F1
#
_cell.length_a   1.000
_cell.length_b   1.000
_cell.length_c   1.000
_cell.angle_alpha   90.00
_cell.angle_beta   90.00
_cell.angle_gamma   90.00
#
_symmetry.space_group_name_H-M   'P 1'
#
loop_
_entity.id
_entity.type
_entity.pdbx_description
1 polymer ?
#
loop_
_entity_poly.entity_id
_entity_poly.type
_entity_poly.pdbx_seq_one_letter_code
_entity_poly.pdbx_strand_id
1 'polypeptide(L)'
;MTDPYFLQSLSLSGFRAYLQPKTFDLSKKRCLAIFAPNGRGKSSVIDALEFMFSKDGTLERLGQRAINNQAGPEALAHNLAKEAKIAAAVTIGVVSGKDATNGTRAATGAKRPIPAAAATVNDCFAVPPIIRGHALRTFVEIHTPEQRYTDVARWLQLGPLVEVQKNIRSLRTQVKAAAEDATALQRVDTQLAKETAQTVKTWDVAAVLSHANTLVLAPLDSSLVLAALAAGDLAYLELESRAKAEENNIGLAGLRQIRNAAAALRAETIDTESGETVVSGAIPTFDAAVAVLSAAETKEAQERGKAASTVFQALWKAAEPLFAEGAAAPDICPVCATPVANTAAGSAETIREHIAKHLDELADYAAAKKALDEAKTAATKAHTQLVAALPGLIGHLGDGEAALKADLTAYQAGIAGWPQTAVPASADNVSAIAKLLATLDQAIADIESKQGDHTYIKAKAKIDRILELQTERDLVLRTKDELGKLSDALTAQATIVSAEIRKKVQSLLDKLQAPMNDIYKLIQGAGATPIRLELPAEEDTNQQRLNLLIDFAKNRTGVQPGGYLSDSQIHSVALALRMAAIKQFNAGAPIIALDDIVTSYDADHRRTIAGLIATMFGDCQILITTHDERFFNYLKDQLEAKTWHFTRIIGLDPAYGPRFADHKVSDEMIEARWAAGESAANEMRQAEEEWLLGICRDFGVSVRIRPLERAYSYERSELASALAGLLKDAKLVPTLVPGVNNRFLDSLVKGEIENFGSHFQDGPYGDGSVGDEKARWEEFKNFRSQFACKKCSRTKFQRPFTLKKPVCAHDGCEAQFEFAAGNSG
;
A
#
# COMPACT_ATOMS: atom_id res chain seq x y z
N MET A 1 13.04 42.18 -3.31
CA MET A 1 12.70 41.29 -2.19
C MET A 1 11.24 41.56 -1.87
N THR A 2 10.42 40.53 -1.77
CA THR A 2 9.03 40.64 -1.30
C THR A 2 9.01 41.08 0.16
N ASP A 3 8.05 41.91 0.55
CA ASP A 3 7.92 42.37 1.93
C ASP A 3 7.59 41.18 2.85
N PRO A 4 8.22 41.07 4.04
CA PRO A 4 7.97 39.96 4.96
C PRO A 4 6.55 40.02 5.53
N TYR A 5 5.99 38.85 5.85
CA TYR A 5 4.69 38.71 6.48
C TYR A 5 4.77 38.84 8.01
N PHE A 6 3.85 39.62 8.58
CA PHE A 6 3.66 39.79 10.02
C PHE A 6 2.20 39.61 10.42
N LEU A 7 1.97 39.14 11.65
CA LEU A 7 0.65 39.13 12.27
C LEU A 7 0.26 40.55 12.67
N GLN A 8 -0.90 41.00 12.22
CA GLN A 8 -1.52 42.25 12.59
C GLN A 8 -2.56 42.06 13.70
N SER A 9 -3.20 40.90 13.77
CA SER A 9 -4.10 40.54 14.86
C SER A 9 -4.17 39.03 15.08
N LEU A 10 -4.49 38.62 16.31
CA LEU A 10 -4.80 37.24 16.68
C LEU A 10 -6.04 37.23 17.56
N SER A 11 -7.10 36.55 17.14
CA SER A 11 -8.37 36.46 17.85
C SER A 11 -8.74 35.02 18.15
N LEU A 12 -9.11 34.75 19.40
CA LEU A 12 -9.54 33.45 19.91
C LEU A 12 -11.00 33.58 20.37
N SER A 13 -11.87 32.69 19.91
CA SER A 13 -13.27 32.64 20.33
C SER A 13 -13.68 31.18 20.52
N GLY A 14 -14.29 30.84 21.66
CA GLY A 14 -14.66 29.47 22.00
C GLY A 14 -13.50 28.47 21.87
N PHE A 15 -12.25 28.90 22.06
CA PHE A 15 -11.05 28.11 21.80
C PHE A 15 -10.23 27.90 23.08
N ARG A 16 -10.00 26.64 23.44
CA ARG A 16 -9.23 26.21 24.62
C ARG A 16 -9.72 26.93 25.88
N ALA A 17 -8.88 27.76 26.52
CA ALA A 17 -9.26 28.50 27.72
C ALA A 17 -10.15 29.74 27.46
N TYR A 18 -10.28 30.19 26.20
CA TYR A 18 -10.99 31.41 25.83
C TYR A 18 -12.42 31.09 25.37
N LEU A 19 -13.42 31.32 26.23
CA LEU A 19 -14.82 31.18 25.85
C LEU A 19 -15.28 32.37 25.00
N GLN A 20 -15.17 33.58 25.55
CA GLN A 20 -15.56 34.82 24.86
C GLN A 20 -14.47 35.27 23.87
N PRO A 21 -14.83 35.98 22.79
CA PRO A 21 -13.86 36.50 21.83
C PRO A 21 -12.82 37.41 22.47
N LYS A 22 -11.54 37.07 22.35
CA LYS A 22 -10.40 37.92 22.74
C LYS A 22 -9.50 38.16 21.55
N THR A 23 -9.36 39.44 21.17
CA THR A 23 -8.45 39.88 20.11
C THR A 23 -7.21 40.54 20.69
N PHE A 24 -6.04 40.11 20.22
CA PHE A 24 -4.75 40.76 20.42
C PHE A 24 -4.45 41.58 19.17
N ASP A 25 -4.44 42.91 19.30
CA ASP A 25 -4.06 43.83 18.23
C ASP A 25 -2.53 44.03 18.23
N LEU A 26 -1.89 43.61 17.14
CA LEU A 26 -0.44 43.66 16.94
C LEU A 26 -0.04 44.71 15.90
N SER A 27 -0.99 45.52 15.42
CA SER A 27 -0.75 46.56 14.41
C SER A 27 0.14 47.71 14.92
N LYS A 28 -0.08 48.13 16.18
CA LYS A 28 0.68 49.21 16.83
C LYS A 28 1.93 48.69 17.54
N LYS A 29 1.79 47.54 18.21
CA LYS A 29 2.85 46.88 18.98
C LYS A 29 3.05 45.49 18.39
N ARG A 30 4.12 45.33 17.63
CA ARG A 30 4.35 44.11 16.85
C ARG A 30 4.51 42.87 17.72
N CYS A 31 5.09 42.99 18.91
CA CYS A 31 5.44 41.87 19.77
C CYS A 31 4.55 41.81 21.02
N LEU A 32 4.35 40.60 21.55
CA LEU A 32 3.46 40.34 22.70
C LEU A 32 4.18 39.51 23.75
N ALA A 33 4.12 39.92 25.01
CA ALA A 33 4.55 39.14 26.15
C ALA A 33 3.41 39.00 27.16
N ILE A 34 3.06 37.76 27.50
CA ILE A 34 1.99 37.41 28.45
C ILE A 34 2.59 36.68 29.64
N PHE A 35 2.38 37.21 30.83
CA PHE A 35 2.62 36.49 32.07
C PHE A 35 1.32 35.87 32.62
N ALA A 36 1.38 34.62 33.04
CA ALA A 36 0.30 34.02 33.82
C ALA A 36 0.78 32.85 34.69
N PRO A 37 0.22 32.65 35.89
CA PRO A 37 0.39 31.40 36.62
C PRO A 37 -0.05 30.17 35.80
N ASN A 38 0.46 29.00 36.18
CA ASN A 38 0.07 27.74 35.54
C ASN A 38 -1.44 27.49 35.66
N GLY A 39 -2.02 26.90 34.62
CA GLY A 39 -3.46 26.60 34.56
C GLY A 39 -4.36 27.79 34.18
N ARG A 40 -3.83 28.99 33.92
CA ARG A 40 -4.64 30.20 33.60
C ARG A 40 -4.87 30.46 32.10
N GLY A 41 -4.53 29.53 31.22
CA GLY A 41 -4.81 29.65 29.77
C GLY A 41 -3.77 30.39 28.93
N LYS A 42 -2.56 30.67 29.45
CA LYS A 42 -1.48 31.34 28.69
C LYS A 42 -1.10 30.60 27.40
N SER A 43 -0.87 29.29 27.51
CA SER A 43 -0.45 28.46 26.37
C SER A 43 -1.54 28.33 25.30
N SER A 44 -2.80 28.67 25.59
CA SER A 44 -3.86 28.70 24.58
C SER A 44 -3.61 29.74 23.48
N VAL A 45 -2.84 30.79 23.75
CA VAL A 45 -2.42 31.79 22.74
C VAL A 45 -1.45 31.17 21.74
N ILE A 46 -0.48 30.39 22.21
CA ILE A 46 0.48 29.70 21.34
C ILE A 46 -0.16 28.48 20.67
N ASP A 47 -1.05 27.76 21.37
CA ASP A 47 -1.89 26.71 20.79
C ASP A 47 -2.71 27.25 19.61
N ALA A 48 -3.20 28.49 19.67
CA ALA A 48 -3.96 29.09 18.59
C ALA A 48 -3.10 29.30 17.33
N LEU A 49 -1.83 29.69 17.48
CA LEU A 49 -0.89 29.80 16.36
C LEU A 49 -0.54 28.42 15.79
N GLU A 50 -0.27 27.43 16.64
CA GLU A 50 0.00 26.06 16.19
C GLU A 50 -1.19 25.49 15.42
N PHE A 51 -2.39 25.67 15.97
CA PHE A 51 -3.63 25.26 15.33
C PHE A 51 -3.87 26.01 14.02
N MET A 52 -3.52 27.28 13.92
CA MET A 52 -3.70 28.07 12.69
C MET A 52 -2.78 27.57 11.56
N PHE A 53 -1.54 27.22 11.86
CA PHE A 53 -0.54 26.81 10.87
C PHE A 53 -0.42 25.29 10.67
N SER A 54 -1.09 24.46 11.47
CA SER A 54 -1.01 23.00 11.32
C SER A 54 -1.70 22.51 10.05
N LYS A 55 -1.08 21.55 9.35
CA LYS A 55 -1.67 20.92 8.14
C LYS A 55 -3.01 20.26 8.45
N ASP A 56 -3.09 19.63 9.61
CA ASP A 56 -4.20 18.77 10.03
C ASP A 56 -5.32 19.49 10.79
N GLY A 57 -5.13 20.76 11.15
CA GLY A 57 -6.09 21.51 11.97
C GLY A 57 -6.23 20.93 13.37
N THR A 58 -5.11 20.51 13.95
CA THR A 58 -5.01 20.05 15.34
C THR A 58 -3.70 20.53 15.95
N LEU A 59 -3.49 20.25 17.23
CA LEU A 59 -2.19 20.42 17.89
C LEU A 59 -1.42 19.10 17.81
N GLU A 60 -0.10 19.14 17.66
CA GLU A 60 0.78 17.98 17.56
C GLU A 60 0.56 17.02 18.74
N ARG A 61 0.48 17.58 19.96
CA ARG A 61 0.23 16.82 21.20
C ARG A 61 -1.17 16.22 21.33
N LEU A 62 -2.15 16.72 20.56
CA LEU A 62 -3.53 16.23 20.60
C LEU A 62 -3.78 15.18 19.50
N GLY A 63 -3.04 15.25 18.39
CA GLY A 63 -3.24 14.38 17.23
C GLY A 63 -4.63 14.50 16.59
N GLN A 64 -4.95 13.58 15.68
CA GLN A 64 -6.24 13.53 14.98
C GLN A 64 -7.23 12.51 15.56
N ARG A 65 -6.76 11.54 16.35
CA ARG A 65 -7.59 10.46 16.85
C ARG A 65 -8.42 10.93 18.05
N ALA A 66 -9.74 10.93 17.87
CA ALA A 66 -10.67 10.93 18.99
C ALA A 66 -10.85 9.47 19.43
N ILE A 67 -10.12 9.06 20.47
CA ILE A 67 -10.53 7.89 21.26
C ILE A 67 -11.69 8.40 22.14
N ASN A 68 -12.66 7.54 22.50
CA ASN A 68 -13.94 7.80 23.23
C ASN A 68 -13.87 8.60 24.57
N ASN A 69 -12.82 9.37 24.79
CA ASN A 69 -12.46 10.09 26.01
C ASN A 69 -12.39 11.62 25.78
N GLN A 70 -13.12 12.16 24.80
CA GLN A 70 -13.14 13.61 24.49
C GLN A 70 -11.75 14.19 24.19
N ALA A 71 -10.86 13.37 23.65
CA ALA A 71 -9.49 13.74 23.31
C ALA A 71 -9.35 14.21 21.86
N GLY A 72 -8.18 14.74 21.51
CA GLY A 72 -7.88 15.14 20.14
C GLY A 72 -8.63 16.41 19.71
N PRO A 73 -9.28 16.42 18.53
CA PRO A 73 -10.03 17.56 17.99
C PRO A 73 -11.03 18.23 18.95
N GLU A 74 -11.72 17.44 19.77
CA GLU A 74 -12.74 17.94 20.70
C GLU A 74 -12.14 18.85 21.78
N ALA A 75 -10.87 18.62 22.14
CA ALA A 75 -10.16 19.41 23.15
C ALA A 75 -9.68 20.79 22.63
N LEU A 76 -9.96 21.14 21.38
CA LEU A 76 -9.69 22.47 20.83
C LEU A 76 -10.79 23.47 21.20
N ALA A 77 -12.05 23.06 21.11
CA ALA A 77 -13.17 23.90 21.48
C ALA A 77 -13.23 24.06 23.00
N HIS A 78 -13.58 25.25 23.46
CA HIS A 78 -13.90 25.46 24.88
C HIS A 78 -15.11 24.59 25.24
N ASN A 79 -15.07 23.91 26.38
CA ASN A 79 -16.11 22.96 26.80
C ASN A 79 -17.52 23.59 26.83
N LEU A 80 -17.62 24.85 27.29
CA LEU A 80 -18.88 25.61 27.32
C LEU A 80 -19.26 26.32 26.01
N ALA A 81 -18.45 26.23 24.93
CA ALA A 81 -18.71 26.99 23.70
C ALA A 81 -20.07 26.64 23.07
N LYS A 82 -20.46 25.36 23.11
CA LYS A 82 -21.73 24.87 22.57
C LYS A 82 -22.92 25.42 23.35
N GLU A 83 -22.83 25.43 24.68
CA GLU A 83 -23.87 25.95 25.57
C GLU A 83 -24.01 27.46 25.44
N ALA A 84 -22.89 28.18 25.37
CA ALA A 84 -22.83 29.62 25.17
C ALA A 84 -23.20 30.07 23.75
N LYS A 85 -23.46 29.13 22.82
CA LYS A 85 -23.71 29.39 21.38
C LYS A 85 -22.59 30.20 20.70
N ILE A 86 -21.35 30.00 21.14
CA ILE A 86 -20.17 30.67 20.59
C ILE A 86 -19.50 29.73 19.59
N ALA A 87 -19.25 30.23 18.37
CA ALA A 87 -18.52 29.50 17.36
C ALA A 87 -17.04 29.41 17.72
N ALA A 88 -16.56 28.21 18.02
CA ALA A 88 -15.16 27.96 18.33
C ALA A 88 -14.27 28.16 17.10
N ALA A 89 -13.44 29.19 17.10
CA ALA A 89 -12.57 29.54 15.99
C ALA A 89 -11.34 30.36 16.42
N VAL A 90 -10.30 30.32 15.59
CA VAL A 90 -9.15 31.22 15.66
C VAL A 90 -9.14 32.08 14.40
N THR A 91 -8.94 33.38 14.55
CA THR A 91 -8.80 34.31 13.42
C THR A 91 -7.45 35.02 13.50
N ILE A 92 -6.75 35.09 12.37
CA ILE A 92 -5.53 35.89 12.23
C ILE A 92 -5.74 37.00 11.22
N GLY A 93 -5.12 38.15 11.48
CA GLY A 93 -4.85 39.17 10.48
C GLY A 93 -3.37 39.18 10.16
N VAL A 94 -3.04 39.24 8.87
CA VAL A 94 -1.66 39.20 8.35
C VAL A 94 -1.44 40.39 7.43
N VAL A 95 -0.28 41.02 7.55
CA VAL A 95 0.17 42.12 6.69
C VAL A 95 1.50 41.79 6.01
N SER A 96 1.64 42.14 4.74
CA SER A 96 2.91 42.20 4.01
C SER A 96 2.91 43.48 3.17
N GLY A 97 3.86 44.37 3.43
CA GLY A 97 3.89 45.71 2.81
C GLY A 97 2.62 46.50 3.13
N LYS A 98 1.80 46.77 2.10
CA LYS A 98 0.50 47.46 2.23
C LYS A 98 -0.70 46.51 2.21
N ASP A 99 -0.48 45.24 1.90
CA ASP A 99 -1.55 44.27 1.74
C ASP A 99 -1.88 43.62 3.08
N ALA A 100 -3.13 43.73 3.50
CA ALA A 100 -3.65 43.12 4.71
C ALA A 100 -4.71 42.07 4.36
N THR A 101 -4.59 40.87 4.91
CA THR A 101 -5.53 39.77 4.71
C THR A 101 -5.88 39.11 6.03
N ASN A 102 -7.11 38.61 6.16
CA ASN A 102 -7.56 37.92 7.35
C ASN A 102 -7.93 36.48 7.02
N GLY A 103 -7.79 35.59 8.00
CA GLY A 103 -8.17 34.18 7.87
C GLY A 103 -8.74 33.63 9.15
N THR A 104 -9.90 32.99 9.07
CA THR A 104 -10.56 32.33 10.20
C THR A 104 -10.55 30.82 10.01
N ARG A 105 -10.11 30.09 11.03
CA ARG A 105 -10.11 28.63 11.09
C ARG A 105 -11.05 28.15 12.19
N ALA A 106 -12.10 27.41 11.81
CA ALA A 106 -13.03 26.81 12.76
C ALA A 106 -12.36 25.67 13.54
N ALA A 107 -12.54 25.64 14.86
CA ALA A 107 -11.99 24.62 15.75
C ALA A 107 -12.90 23.38 15.87
N THR A 108 -14.14 23.47 15.38
CA THR A 108 -15.12 22.39 15.31
C THR A 108 -15.28 21.86 13.89
N GLY A 109 -15.87 20.67 13.75
CA GLY A 109 -16.14 20.01 12.47
C GLY A 109 -15.08 19.00 12.04
N ALA A 110 -15.46 18.09 11.15
CA ALA A 110 -14.60 17.01 10.68
C ALA A 110 -13.44 17.51 9.80
N LYS A 111 -13.67 18.57 9.02
CA LYS A 111 -12.66 19.23 8.18
C LYS A 111 -12.38 20.61 8.72
N ARG A 112 -11.10 20.90 8.98
CA ARG A 112 -10.62 22.19 9.52
C ARG A 112 -9.50 22.72 8.62
N PRO A 113 -9.82 23.15 7.38
CA PRO A 113 -8.80 23.55 6.41
C PRO A 113 -8.04 24.78 6.90
N ILE A 114 -6.77 24.89 6.50
CA ILE A 114 -5.96 26.09 6.74
C ILE A 114 -6.51 27.25 5.87
N PRO A 115 -6.76 28.44 6.44
CA PRO A 115 -7.18 29.61 5.66
C PRO A 115 -6.10 30.08 4.68
N ALA A 116 -6.48 30.68 3.55
CA ALA A 116 -5.53 31.13 2.51
C ALA A 116 -4.45 32.09 3.05
N ALA A 117 -4.84 33.03 3.92
CA ALA A 117 -3.90 33.94 4.59
C ALA A 117 -2.86 33.17 5.44
N ALA A 118 -3.30 32.16 6.19
CA ALA A 118 -2.42 31.33 7.01
C ALA A 118 -1.54 30.41 6.17
N ALA A 119 -2.06 29.86 5.06
CA ALA A 119 -1.30 29.03 4.13
C ALA A 119 -0.14 29.80 3.50
N THR A 120 -0.40 31.04 3.05
CA THR A 120 0.62 31.92 2.46
C THR A 120 1.76 32.20 3.44
N VAL A 121 1.44 32.49 4.70
CA VAL A 121 2.45 32.67 5.75
C VAL A 121 3.17 31.36 6.06
N ASN A 122 2.43 30.25 6.11
CA ASN A 122 3.00 28.94 6.41
C ASN A 122 3.99 28.47 5.33
N ASP A 123 3.77 28.82 4.07
CA ASP A 123 4.69 28.53 2.97
C ASP A 123 6.01 29.32 3.10
N CYS A 124 6.02 30.40 3.89
CA CYS A 124 7.23 31.15 4.23
C CYS A 124 8.00 30.54 5.41
N PHE A 125 7.46 29.55 6.12
CA PHE A 125 8.12 28.87 7.23
C PHE A 125 8.90 27.64 6.76
N ALA A 126 10.20 27.79 6.59
CA ALA A 126 11.11 26.65 6.41
C ALA A 126 11.31 25.88 7.74
N VAL A 127 11.31 26.61 8.85
CA VAL A 127 11.44 26.09 10.21
C VAL A 127 10.15 26.39 10.97
N PRO A 128 9.56 25.45 11.72
CA PRO A 128 8.39 25.74 12.54
C PRO A 128 8.66 26.92 13.49
N PRO A 129 7.82 27.97 13.51
CA PRO A 129 8.10 29.22 14.25
C PRO A 129 7.90 29.08 15.77
N ILE A 130 7.38 27.94 16.22
CA ILE A 130 6.99 27.71 17.62
C ILE A 130 8.10 26.98 18.36
N ILE A 131 8.44 27.47 19.55
CA ILE A 131 9.38 26.86 20.49
C ILE A 131 8.66 26.70 21.83
N ARG A 132 8.51 25.44 22.27
CA ARG A 132 7.89 25.10 23.56
C ARG A 132 8.96 24.57 24.51
N GLY A 133 9.00 25.10 25.74
CA GLY A 133 10.02 24.72 26.73
C GLY A 133 10.09 23.22 27.00
N HIS A 134 8.94 22.55 27.15
CA HIS A 134 8.88 21.11 27.45
C HIS A 134 9.40 20.21 26.33
N ALA A 135 9.39 20.66 25.07
CA ALA A 135 9.82 19.89 23.89
C ALA A 135 11.22 20.28 23.42
N LEU A 136 11.83 21.29 24.04
CA LEU A 136 13.05 21.92 23.55
C LEU A 136 14.25 20.96 23.53
N ARG A 137 14.39 20.12 24.57
CA ARG A 137 15.50 19.17 24.71
C ARG A 137 15.44 17.97 23.77
N THR A 138 14.26 17.67 23.20
CA THR A 138 14.02 16.46 22.40
C THR A 138 15.02 16.32 21.25
N PHE A 139 15.36 17.42 20.58
CA PHE A 139 16.34 17.39 19.49
C PHE A 139 17.75 16.98 19.94
N VAL A 140 18.18 17.45 21.12
CA VAL A 140 19.55 17.23 21.62
C VAL A 140 19.69 15.88 22.31
N GLU A 141 18.68 15.43 23.06
CA GLU A 141 18.77 14.21 23.89
C GLU A 141 18.10 12.99 23.27
N ILE A 142 16.93 13.17 22.64
CA ILE A 142 16.05 12.06 22.24
C ILE A 142 16.27 11.69 20.77
N HIS A 143 16.43 12.68 19.89
CA HIS A 143 16.58 12.42 18.46
C HIS A 143 17.87 11.67 18.14
N THR A 144 17.75 10.60 17.36
CA THR A 144 18.92 9.89 16.81
C THR A 144 19.65 10.76 15.78
N PRO A 145 20.92 10.46 15.42
CA PRO A 145 21.63 11.20 14.38
C PRO A 145 20.87 11.26 13.03
N GLU A 146 20.11 10.23 12.68
CA GLU A 146 19.27 10.19 11.48
C GLU A 146 18.04 11.10 11.58
N GLN A 147 17.39 11.12 12.74
CA GLN A 147 16.26 12.02 12.99
C GLN A 147 16.71 13.48 12.97
N ARG A 148 17.85 13.80 13.60
CA ARG A 148 18.45 15.15 13.56
C ARG A 148 18.79 15.56 12.13
N TYR A 149 19.38 14.65 11.34
CA TYR A 149 19.63 14.91 9.93
C TYR A 149 18.34 15.21 9.18
N THR A 150 17.29 14.42 9.40
CA THR A 150 15.99 14.61 8.74
C THR A 150 15.35 15.95 9.10
N ASP A 151 15.39 16.34 10.38
CA ASP A 151 14.85 17.62 10.84
C ASP A 151 15.61 18.80 10.23
N VAL A 152 16.94 18.77 10.27
CA VAL A 152 17.77 19.85 9.73
C VAL A 152 17.68 19.88 8.20
N ALA A 153 17.66 18.73 7.53
CA ALA A 153 17.43 18.65 6.09
C ALA A 153 16.06 19.25 5.71
N ARG A 154 15.03 19.04 6.53
CA ARG A 154 13.72 19.68 6.35
C ARG A 154 13.80 21.20 6.54
N TRP A 155 14.46 21.68 7.59
CA TRP A 155 14.68 23.11 7.84
C TRP A 155 15.41 23.80 6.68
N LEU A 156 16.35 23.08 6.07
CA LEU A 156 17.14 23.53 4.94
C LEU A 156 16.45 23.30 3.58
N GLN A 157 15.21 22.79 3.57
CA GLN A 157 14.43 22.44 2.37
C GLN A 157 15.15 21.45 1.43
N LEU A 158 15.97 20.56 1.98
CA LEU A 158 16.74 19.56 1.24
C LEU A 158 15.96 18.27 0.98
N GLY A 159 14.66 18.24 1.28
CA GLY A 159 13.79 17.06 1.09
C GLY A 159 13.96 16.36 -0.27
N PRO A 160 13.92 17.08 -1.41
CA PRO A 160 14.15 16.48 -2.72
C PRO A 160 15.51 15.79 -2.87
N LEU A 161 16.58 16.37 -2.30
CA LEU A 161 17.93 15.80 -2.36
C LEU A 161 18.05 14.53 -1.51
N VAL A 162 17.38 14.51 -0.35
CA VAL A 162 17.30 13.33 0.52
C VAL A 162 16.59 12.18 -0.19
N GLU A 163 15.49 12.46 -0.89
CA GLU A 163 14.75 11.47 -1.69
C GLU A 163 15.60 10.96 -2.88
N VAL A 164 16.35 11.82 -3.57
CA VAL A 164 17.29 11.39 -4.62
C VAL A 164 18.31 10.39 -4.08
N GLN A 165 18.95 10.67 -2.94
CA GLN A 165 19.90 9.73 -2.32
C GLN A 165 19.25 8.41 -1.94
N LYS A 166 18.03 8.45 -1.39
CA LYS A 166 17.27 7.24 -1.01
C LYS A 166 16.92 6.39 -2.24
N ASN A 167 16.47 7.02 -3.31
CA ASN A 167 16.09 6.35 -4.56
C ASN A 167 17.31 5.74 -5.25
N ILE A 168 18.42 6.48 -5.34
CA ILE A 168 19.69 5.97 -5.90
C ILE A 168 20.18 4.77 -5.09
N ARG A 169 20.13 4.83 -3.75
CA ARG A 169 20.51 3.70 -2.90
C ARG A 169 19.64 2.48 -3.14
N SER A 170 18.32 2.67 -3.20
CA SER A 170 17.38 1.58 -3.48
C SER A 170 17.65 0.93 -4.84
N LEU A 171 17.84 1.75 -5.89
CA LEU A 171 18.15 1.29 -7.23
C LEU A 171 19.46 0.51 -7.27
N ARG A 172 20.53 1.02 -6.64
CA ARG A 172 21.82 0.32 -6.54
C ARG A 172 21.67 -1.06 -5.89
N THR A 173 20.93 -1.15 -4.78
CA THR A 173 20.71 -2.43 -4.09
C THR A 173 19.94 -3.41 -4.96
N GLN A 174 18.89 -2.95 -5.66
CA GLN A 174 18.09 -3.79 -6.54
C GLN A 174 18.90 -4.31 -7.74
N VAL A 175 19.66 -3.43 -8.41
CA VAL A 175 20.49 -3.81 -9.57
C VAL A 175 21.62 -4.74 -9.14
N LYS A 176 22.28 -4.49 -8.00
CA LYS A 176 23.32 -5.38 -7.47
C LYS A 176 22.75 -6.76 -7.16
N ALA A 177 21.59 -6.83 -6.50
CA ALA A 177 20.93 -8.11 -6.21
C ALA A 177 20.56 -8.87 -7.49
N ALA A 178 20.08 -8.17 -8.53
CA ALA A 178 19.77 -8.77 -9.83
C ALA A 178 21.04 -9.26 -10.57
N ALA A 179 22.15 -8.54 -10.46
CA ALA A 179 23.44 -8.95 -11.04
C ALA A 179 24.04 -10.18 -10.33
N GLU A 180 23.86 -10.28 -9.01
CA GLU A 180 24.36 -11.40 -8.20
C GLU A 180 23.46 -12.64 -8.29
N ASP A 181 22.21 -12.50 -8.74
CA ASP A 181 21.26 -13.60 -8.89
C ASP A 181 21.79 -14.72 -9.81
N ALA A 182 21.73 -15.95 -9.31
CA ALA A 182 22.17 -17.16 -9.99
C ALA A 182 21.01 -18.09 -10.36
N THR A 183 19.76 -17.74 -10.01
CA THR A 183 18.59 -18.61 -10.17
C THR A 183 18.34 -19.01 -11.63
N ALA A 184 18.50 -18.08 -12.58
CA ALA A 184 18.34 -18.36 -14.00
C ALA A 184 19.38 -19.36 -14.53
N LEU A 185 20.64 -19.24 -14.08
CA LEU A 185 21.70 -20.20 -14.44
C LEU A 185 21.42 -21.59 -13.84
N GLN A 186 21.01 -21.64 -12.57
CA GLN A 186 20.64 -22.90 -11.90
C GLN A 186 19.45 -23.60 -12.57
N ARG A 187 18.49 -22.84 -13.12
CA ARG A 187 17.38 -23.40 -13.90
C ARG A 187 17.88 -24.07 -15.17
N VAL A 188 18.79 -23.43 -15.90
CA VAL A 188 19.40 -24.04 -17.09
C VAL A 188 20.15 -25.32 -16.72
N ASP A 189 20.97 -25.30 -15.66
CA ASP A 189 21.69 -26.49 -15.18
C ASP A 189 20.71 -27.63 -14.80
N THR A 190 19.59 -27.30 -14.15
CA THR A 190 18.56 -28.29 -13.78
C THR A 190 17.90 -28.90 -15.02
N GLN A 191 17.60 -28.09 -16.04
CA GLN A 191 17.03 -28.58 -17.29
C GLN A 191 18.04 -29.43 -18.07
N LEU A 192 19.30 -29.01 -18.15
CA LEU A 192 20.38 -29.81 -18.75
C LEU A 192 20.53 -31.17 -18.05
N ALA A 193 20.51 -31.20 -16.72
CA ALA A 193 20.57 -32.43 -15.95
C ALA A 193 19.39 -33.36 -16.26
N LYS A 194 18.21 -32.82 -16.54
CA LYS A 194 17.05 -33.61 -16.96
C LYS A 194 17.22 -34.19 -18.37
N GLU A 195 17.64 -33.37 -19.33
CA GLU A 195 17.84 -33.79 -20.74
C GLU A 195 18.98 -34.81 -20.89
N THR A 196 20.02 -34.71 -20.06
CA THR A 196 21.18 -35.62 -20.08
C THR A 196 21.05 -36.81 -19.13
N ALA A 197 19.84 -37.10 -18.63
CA ALA A 197 19.57 -38.17 -17.67
C ALA A 197 20.53 -38.18 -16.46
N GLN A 198 20.83 -36.98 -15.93
CA GLN A 198 21.73 -36.72 -14.79
C GLN A 198 23.22 -36.96 -15.05
N THR A 199 23.63 -37.21 -16.30
CA THR A 199 25.04 -37.39 -16.69
C THR A 199 25.80 -36.07 -16.58
N VAL A 200 25.22 -34.96 -17.07
CA VAL A 200 25.82 -33.63 -17.00
C VAL A 200 24.97 -32.73 -16.11
N LYS A 201 25.45 -32.47 -14.89
CA LYS A 201 24.68 -31.74 -13.86
C LYS A 201 24.82 -30.22 -13.92
N THR A 202 25.96 -29.75 -14.40
CA THR A 202 26.31 -28.33 -14.53
C THR A 202 26.81 -28.10 -15.94
N TRP A 203 26.50 -26.95 -16.52
CA TRP A 203 26.87 -26.64 -17.89
C TRP A 203 28.39 -26.60 -18.09
N ASP A 204 28.91 -27.65 -18.74
CA ASP A 204 30.28 -27.75 -19.21
C ASP A 204 30.27 -28.17 -20.68
N VAL A 205 30.82 -27.32 -21.56
CA VAL A 205 30.70 -27.50 -23.01
C VAL A 205 31.32 -28.82 -23.47
N ALA A 206 32.44 -29.24 -22.86
CA ALA A 206 33.11 -30.48 -23.21
C ALA A 206 32.31 -31.72 -22.75
N ALA A 207 31.74 -31.69 -21.54
CA ALA A 207 30.90 -32.76 -21.01
C ALA A 207 29.59 -32.90 -21.80
N VAL A 208 28.97 -31.78 -22.18
CA VAL A 208 27.75 -31.77 -23.01
C VAL A 208 28.03 -32.34 -24.41
N LEU A 209 29.13 -31.92 -25.05
CA LEU A 209 29.56 -32.48 -26.33
C LEU A 209 29.87 -33.97 -26.25
N SER A 210 30.57 -34.39 -25.19
CA SER A 210 30.85 -35.79 -24.94
C SER A 210 29.56 -36.59 -24.78
N HIS A 211 28.57 -36.08 -24.04
CA HIS A 211 27.27 -36.73 -23.87
C HIS A 211 26.51 -36.85 -25.21
N ALA A 212 26.43 -35.77 -25.98
CA ALA A 212 25.78 -35.77 -27.29
C ALA A 212 26.43 -36.80 -28.24
N ASN A 213 27.75 -36.80 -28.34
CA ASN A 213 28.47 -37.71 -29.25
C ASN A 213 28.36 -39.17 -28.81
N THR A 214 28.49 -39.47 -27.52
CA THR A 214 28.56 -40.86 -27.03
C THR A 214 27.20 -41.51 -26.80
N LEU A 215 26.22 -40.77 -26.29
CA LEU A 215 24.94 -41.33 -25.85
C LEU A 215 23.78 -40.98 -26.77
N VAL A 216 23.92 -39.98 -27.64
CA VAL A 216 22.87 -39.59 -28.60
C VAL A 216 23.23 -40.03 -30.03
N LEU A 217 24.46 -39.75 -30.47
CA LEU A 217 24.86 -39.96 -31.87
C LEU A 217 25.52 -41.31 -32.16
N ALA A 218 26.49 -41.74 -31.34
CA ALA A 218 27.22 -42.99 -31.57
C ALA A 218 26.33 -44.25 -31.70
N PRO A 219 25.20 -44.40 -30.99
CA PRO A 219 24.29 -45.54 -31.20
C PRO A 219 23.61 -45.56 -32.59
N LEU A 220 23.52 -44.40 -33.27
CA LEU A 220 22.95 -44.26 -34.61
C LEU A 220 24.01 -44.44 -35.69
N ASP A 221 25.10 -43.68 -35.58
CA ASP A 221 26.23 -43.70 -36.49
C ASP A 221 27.47 -43.19 -35.74
N SER A 222 28.44 -44.08 -35.55
CA SER A 222 29.70 -43.75 -34.87
C SER A 222 30.60 -42.78 -35.64
N SER A 223 30.34 -42.57 -36.93
CA SER A 223 31.02 -41.56 -37.75
C SER A 223 30.44 -40.16 -37.60
N LEU A 224 29.22 -40.03 -37.03
CA LEU A 224 28.53 -38.76 -36.87
C LEU A 224 28.90 -38.14 -35.51
N VAL A 225 29.89 -37.23 -35.53
CA VAL A 225 30.49 -36.64 -34.33
C VAL A 225 30.45 -35.11 -34.43
N LEU A 226 29.77 -34.46 -33.48
CA LEU A 226 29.77 -33.00 -33.34
C LEU A 226 31.15 -32.51 -32.89
N ALA A 227 31.74 -31.59 -33.65
CA ALA A 227 32.98 -30.90 -33.28
C ALA A 227 32.71 -29.71 -32.37
N ALA A 228 31.58 -29.03 -32.57
CA ALA A 228 31.11 -27.94 -31.73
C ALA A 228 29.60 -28.02 -31.50
N LEU A 229 29.15 -27.48 -30.37
CA LEU A 229 27.73 -27.38 -30.06
C LEU A 229 27.18 -26.16 -30.81
N ALA A 230 26.90 -26.33 -32.11
CA ALA A 230 26.44 -25.26 -32.98
C ALA A 230 25.57 -25.82 -34.11
N ALA A 231 24.54 -25.07 -34.51
CA ALA A 231 23.69 -25.43 -35.64
C ALA A 231 24.44 -25.42 -37.00
N GLY A 232 25.61 -24.78 -37.07
CA GLY A 232 26.47 -24.80 -38.25
C GLY A 232 27.46 -25.96 -38.30
N ASP A 233 27.47 -26.85 -37.31
CA ASP A 233 28.34 -28.02 -37.28
C ASP A 233 27.95 -29.02 -38.40
N LEU A 234 28.95 -29.58 -39.09
CA LEU A 234 28.71 -30.48 -40.22
C LEU A 234 27.96 -31.75 -39.80
N ALA A 235 28.23 -32.30 -38.62
CA ALA A 235 27.53 -33.48 -38.13
C ALA A 235 26.07 -33.16 -37.76
N TYR A 236 25.79 -31.95 -37.27
CA TYR A 236 24.43 -31.49 -37.01
C TYR A 236 23.62 -31.33 -38.31
N LEU A 237 24.20 -30.73 -39.35
CA LEU A 237 23.55 -30.58 -40.65
C LEU A 237 23.24 -31.94 -41.31
N GLU A 238 24.18 -32.89 -41.19
CA GLU A 238 23.98 -34.26 -41.66
C GLU A 238 22.87 -34.97 -40.86
N LEU A 239 22.85 -34.82 -39.53
CA LEU A 239 21.75 -35.31 -38.69
C LEU A 239 20.40 -34.75 -39.11
N GLU A 240 20.32 -33.45 -39.41
CA GLU A 240 19.09 -32.81 -39.90
C GLU A 240 18.62 -33.40 -41.23
N SER A 241 19.54 -33.60 -42.18
CA SER A 241 19.25 -34.24 -43.45
C SER A 241 18.68 -35.66 -43.26
N ARG A 242 19.32 -36.45 -42.40
CA ARG A 242 18.90 -37.83 -42.09
C ARG A 242 17.56 -37.89 -41.36
N ALA A 243 17.31 -36.98 -40.43
CA ALA A 243 16.02 -36.89 -39.74
C ALA A 243 14.88 -36.53 -40.72
N LYS A 244 15.10 -35.62 -41.67
CA LYS A 244 14.12 -35.30 -42.73
C LYS A 244 13.86 -36.48 -43.66
N ALA A 245 14.91 -37.22 -44.02
CA ALA A 245 14.76 -38.43 -44.82
C ALA A 245 13.94 -39.51 -44.08
N GLU A 246 14.14 -39.63 -42.76
CA GLU A 246 13.39 -40.55 -41.91
C GLU A 246 11.90 -40.15 -41.78
N GLU A 247 11.60 -38.85 -41.66
CA GLU A 247 10.23 -38.32 -41.54
C GLU A 247 9.40 -38.54 -42.81
N ASN A 248 10.03 -38.61 -43.98
CA ASN A 248 9.37 -38.81 -45.27
C ASN A 248 9.01 -40.29 -45.57
N ASN A 249 9.38 -41.25 -44.71
CA ASN A 249 9.05 -42.66 -44.89
C ASN A 249 7.68 -43.05 -44.29
N ILE A 250 6.99 -44.03 -44.89
CA ILE A 250 5.72 -44.56 -44.36
C ILE A 250 5.97 -45.11 -42.95
N GLY A 251 5.37 -44.47 -41.94
CA GLY A 251 5.51 -44.89 -40.55
C GLY A 251 4.94 -46.30 -40.28
N LEU A 252 5.38 -46.91 -39.18
CA LEU A 252 4.99 -48.27 -38.76
C LEU A 252 3.47 -48.52 -38.79
N ALA A 253 2.66 -47.52 -38.43
CA ALA A 253 1.20 -47.61 -38.46
C ALA A 253 0.65 -47.79 -39.88
N GLY A 254 1.22 -47.09 -40.87
CA GLY A 254 0.84 -47.20 -42.28
C GLY A 254 1.22 -48.56 -42.86
N LEU A 255 2.42 -49.06 -42.57
CA LEU A 255 2.86 -50.40 -43.00
C LEU A 255 1.97 -51.51 -42.43
N ARG A 256 1.60 -51.43 -41.14
CA ARG A 256 0.67 -52.38 -40.50
C ARG A 256 -0.73 -52.33 -41.12
N GLN A 257 -1.20 -51.15 -41.52
CA GLN A 257 -2.50 -51.00 -42.17
C GLN A 257 -2.53 -51.67 -43.56
N ILE A 258 -1.51 -51.46 -44.39
CA ILE A 258 -1.36 -52.12 -45.69
C ILE A 258 -1.26 -53.65 -45.50
N ARG A 259 -0.46 -54.10 -44.54
CA ARG A 259 -0.28 -55.53 -44.21
C ARG A 259 -1.62 -56.18 -43.83
N ASN A 260 -2.39 -55.55 -42.94
CA ASN A 260 -3.69 -56.08 -42.51
C ASN A 260 -4.70 -56.17 -43.66
N ALA A 261 -4.72 -55.18 -44.55
CA ALA A 261 -5.56 -55.20 -45.75
C ALA A 261 -5.16 -56.32 -46.72
N ALA A 262 -3.86 -56.58 -46.88
CA ALA A 262 -3.34 -57.69 -47.67
C ALA A 262 -3.68 -59.06 -47.04
N ALA A 263 -3.50 -59.20 -45.72
CA ALA A 263 -3.81 -60.41 -44.97
C ALA A 263 -5.30 -60.80 -45.05
N ALA A 264 -6.20 -59.82 -45.14
CA ALA A 264 -7.64 -60.07 -45.30
C ALA A 264 -7.98 -60.75 -46.64
N LEU A 265 -7.20 -60.50 -47.69
CA LEU A 265 -7.38 -61.12 -49.01
C LEU A 265 -6.70 -62.49 -49.10
N ARG A 266 -5.50 -62.61 -48.52
CA ARG A 266 -4.74 -63.85 -48.39
C ARG A 266 -3.92 -63.82 -47.10
N ALA A 267 -3.97 -64.85 -46.29
CA ALA A 267 -3.04 -65.09 -45.21
C ALA A 267 -2.53 -66.53 -45.26
N GLU A 268 -1.31 -66.74 -44.79
CA GLU A 268 -0.77 -68.07 -44.52
C GLU A 268 -0.64 -68.24 -43.02
N THR A 269 -1.29 -69.26 -42.50
CA THR A 269 -1.20 -69.64 -41.08
C THR A 269 -0.75 -71.08 -41.00
N ILE A 270 0.26 -71.34 -40.18
CA ILE A 270 0.65 -72.70 -39.84
C ILE A 270 -0.33 -73.19 -38.79
N ASP A 271 -1.08 -74.23 -39.12
CA ASP A 271 -1.99 -74.86 -38.18
C ASP A 271 -1.18 -75.50 -37.03
N THR A 272 -1.48 -75.11 -35.80
CA THR A 272 -0.67 -75.46 -34.63
C THR A 272 -0.83 -76.92 -34.20
N GLU A 273 -1.85 -77.64 -34.68
CA GLU A 273 -2.11 -79.04 -34.34
C GLU A 273 -1.61 -80.01 -35.42
N SER A 274 -1.66 -79.63 -36.69
CA SER A 274 -1.29 -80.47 -37.85
C SER A 274 0.06 -80.12 -38.48
N GLY A 275 0.60 -78.93 -38.24
CA GLY A 275 1.84 -78.45 -38.87
C GLY A 275 1.71 -78.13 -40.36
N GLU A 276 0.49 -78.19 -40.92
CA GLU A 276 0.21 -77.88 -42.32
C GLU A 276 0.04 -76.37 -42.54
N THR A 277 0.47 -75.89 -43.70
CA THR A 277 0.27 -74.49 -44.11
C THR A 277 -1.15 -74.33 -44.62
N VAL A 278 -1.99 -73.64 -43.84
CA VAL A 278 -3.36 -73.32 -44.23
C VAL A 278 -3.36 -71.94 -44.88
N VAL A 279 -3.69 -71.91 -46.18
CA VAL A 279 -3.92 -70.67 -46.91
C VAL A 279 -5.36 -70.22 -46.65
N SER A 280 -5.52 -69.11 -45.95
CA SER A 280 -6.80 -68.50 -45.60
C SER A 280 -6.95 -67.11 -46.23
N GLY A 281 -8.11 -66.48 -46.07
CA GLY A 281 -8.40 -65.15 -46.64
C GLY A 281 -9.56 -65.17 -47.64
N ALA A 282 -10.03 -63.98 -48.03
CA ALA A 282 -11.25 -63.86 -48.83
C ALA A 282 -11.14 -64.50 -50.22
N ILE A 283 -9.95 -64.50 -50.86
CA ILE A 283 -9.75 -65.10 -52.18
C ILE A 283 -9.77 -66.65 -52.09
N PRO A 284 -8.94 -67.31 -51.27
CA PRO A 284 -9.00 -68.78 -51.10
C PRO A 284 -10.37 -69.29 -50.64
N THR A 285 -11.05 -68.56 -49.75
CA THR A 285 -12.38 -68.93 -49.26
C THR A 285 -13.42 -68.93 -50.39
N PHE A 286 -13.37 -67.94 -51.27
CA PHE A 286 -14.27 -67.86 -52.42
C PHE A 286 -13.97 -68.95 -53.46
N ASP A 287 -12.70 -69.17 -53.80
CA ASP A 287 -12.30 -70.21 -54.75
C ASP A 287 -12.73 -71.62 -54.29
N ALA A 288 -12.55 -71.91 -53.00
CA ALA A 288 -13.00 -73.18 -52.40
C ALA A 288 -14.54 -73.31 -52.43
N ALA A 289 -15.28 -72.24 -52.11
CA ALA A 289 -16.74 -72.27 -52.12
C ALA A 289 -17.31 -72.44 -53.54
N VAL A 290 -16.67 -71.84 -54.56
CA VAL A 290 -17.05 -72.01 -55.97
C VAL A 290 -16.77 -73.43 -56.46
N ALA A 291 -15.64 -74.03 -56.05
CA ALA A 291 -15.34 -75.43 -56.38
C ALA A 291 -16.38 -76.40 -55.80
N VAL A 292 -16.81 -76.18 -54.55
CA VAL A 292 -17.88 -76.96 -53.90
C VAL A 292 -19.23 -76.74 -54.61
N LEU A 293 -19.55 -75.50 -55.00
CA LEU A 293 -20.76 -75.20 -55.76
C LEU A 293 -20.79 -75.94 -57.11
N SER A 294 -19.69 -75.91 -57.86
CA SER A 294 -19.59 -76.61 -59.16
C SER A 294 -19.76 -78.13 -59.02
N ALA A 295 -19.19 -78.72 -57.96
CA ALA A 295 -19.38 -80.14 -57.65
C ALA A 295 -20.84 -80.45 -57.26
N ALA A 296 -21.49 -79.57 -56.49
CA ALA A 296 -22.88 -79.72 -56.08
C ALA A 296 -23.86 -79.57 -57.27
N GLU A 297 -23.60 -78.64 -58.19
CA GLU A 297 -24.38 -78.47 -59.44
C GLU A 297 -24.30 -79.72 -60.31
N THR A 298 -23.10 -80.29 -60.46
CA THR A 298 -22.90 -81.54 -61.21
C THR A 298 -23.65 -82.70 -60.56
N LYS A 299 -23.61 -82.81 -59.24
CA LYS A 299 -24.29 -83.86 -58.48
C LYS A 299 -25.82 -83.72 -58.53
N GLU A 300 -26.36 -82.51 -58.38
CA GLU A 300 -27.81 -82.26 -58.53
C GLU A 300 -28.30 -82.62 -59.92
N ALA A 301 -27.57 -82.23 -60.97
CA ALA A 301 -27.95 -82.53 -62.35
C ALA A 301 -27.99 -84.04 -62.63
N GLN A 302 -27.05 -84.81 -62.06
CA GLN A 302 -27.02 -86.27 -62.15
C GLN A 302 -28.24 -86.90 -61.46
N GLU A 303 -28.54 -86.51 -60.22
CA GLU A 303 -29.68 -87.08 -59.46
C GLU A 303 -31.04 -86.64 -60.04
N ARG A 304 -31.14 -85.42 -60.54
CA ARG A 304 -32.35 -84.93 -61.24
C ARG A 304 -32.68 -85.75 -62.48
N GLY A 305 -31.65 -86.19 -63.22
CA GLY A 305 -31.80 -87.05 -64.40
C GLY A 305 -32.37 -88.44 -64.07
N LYS A 306 -32.02 -89.00 -62.90
CA LYS A 306 -32.58 -90.27 -62.42
C LYS A 306 -34.04 -90.10 -61.99
N ALA A 307 -34.38 -88.98 -61.37
CA ALA A 307 -35.73 -88.68 -60.87
C ALA A 307 -36.71 -88.12 -61.93
N ALA A 308 -36.51 -88.39 -63.23
CA ALA A 308 -37.27 -87.75 -64.32
C ALA A 308 -38.81 -87.99 -64.31
N SER A 309 -39.30 -89.01 -63.59
CA SER A 309 -40.73 -89.32 -63.37
C SER A 309 -41.36 -88.61 -62.16
N THR A 310 -40.66 -87.63 -61.58
CA THR A 310 -40.94 -86.84 -60.35
C THR A 310 -42.34 -86.21 -60.18
N VAL A 311 -43.19 -86.19 -61.21
CA VAL A 311 -44.57 -85.65 -61.10
C VAL A 311 -45.44 -86.51 -60.16
N PHE A 312 -45.01 -87.74 -59.85
CA PHE A 312 -45.81 -88.69 -59.07
C PHE A 312 -45.36 -88.89 -57.62
N GLN A 313 -44.51 -88.04 -57.02
CA GLN A 313 -44.09 -88.22 -55.60
C GLN A 313 -45.28 -88.34 -54.62
N ALA A 314 -46.29 -87.48 -54.76
CA ALA A 314 -47.50 -87.57 -53.95
C ALA A 314 -48.31 -88.85 -54.24
N LEU A 315 -48.29 -89.31 -55.50
CA LEU A 315 -48.95 -90.55 -55.92
C LEU A 315 -48.23 -91.79 -55.37
N TRP A 316 -46.89 -91.83 -55.42
CA TRP A 316 -46.09 -92.94 -54.89
C TRP A 316 -46.18 -93.03 -53.37
N LYS A 317 -46.11 -91.90 -52.65
CA LYS A 317 -46.36 -91.89 -51.19
C LYS A 317 -47.78 -92.32 -50.82
N ALA A 318 -48.78 -91.97 -51.63
CA ALA A 318 -50.16 -92.40 -51.41
C ALA A 318 -50.38 -93.88 -51.77
N ALA A 319 -49.63 -94.41 -52.75
CA ALA A 319 -49.70 -95.80 -53.19
C ALA A 319 -48.92 -96.75 -52.26
N GLU A 320 -47.83 -96.30 -51.65
CA GLU A 320 -46.98 -97.06 -50.73
C GLU A 320 -47.75 -97.88 -49.67
N PRO A 321 -48.70 -97.32 -48.89
CA PRO A 321 -49.44 -98.10 -47.90
C PRO A 321 -50.40 -99.14 -48.50
N LEU A 322 -50.86 -98.97 -49.74
CA LEU A 322 -51.77 -99.91 -50.41
C LEU A 322 -51.06 -101.21 -50.83
N PHE A 323 -49.75 -101.16 -51.02
CA PHE A 323 -48.92 -102.29 -51.47
C PHE A 323 -47.89 -102.72 -50.43
N ALA A 324 -47.97 -102.21 -49.20
CA ALA A 324 -47.08 -102.54 -48.10
C ALA A 324 -47.13 -104.05 -47.76
N GLU A 325 -46.02 -104.56 -47.23
CA GLU A 325 -45.90 -105.98 -46.86
C GLU A 325 -46.92 -106.34 -45.75
N GLY A 326 -47.80 -107.32 -46.02
CA GLY A 326 -48.91 -107.70 -45.14
C GLY A 326 -50.22 -106.91 -45.31
N ALA A 327 -50.27 -105.92 -46.20
CA ALA A 327 -51.51 -105.22 -46.57
C ALA A 327 -52.34 -106.05 -47.57
N ALA A 328 -53.67 -105.96 -47.49
CA ALA A 328 -54.57 -106.54 -48.49
C ALA A 328 -54.49 -105.71 -49.78
N ALA A 329 -53.51 -106.01 -50.62
CA ALA A 329 -53.30 -105.30 -51.87
C ALA A 329 -54.55 -105.44 -52.77
N PRO A 330 -55.01 -104.36 -53.40
CA PRO A 330 -56.21 -104.41 -54.22
C PRO A 330 -55.97 -105.28 -55.47
N ASP A 331 -56.90 -106.18 -55.78
CA ASP A 331 -56.82 -107.07 -56.96
C ASP A 331 -56.82 -106.30 -58.29
N ILE A 332 -57.31 -105.05 -58.25
CA ILE A 332 -57.43 -104.14 -59.39
C ILE A 332 -56.77 -102.81 -59.04
N CYS A 333 -55.96 -102.28 -59.96
CA CYS A 333 -55.30 -100.99 -59.79
C CYS A 333 -56.35 -99.86 -59.62
N PRO A 334 -56.30 -99.08 -58.54
CA PRO A 334 -57.31 -98.04 -58.27
C PRO A 334 -57.25 -96.85 -59.23
N VAL A 335 -56.17 -96.70 -60.01
CA VAL A 335 -55.98 -95.57 -60.94
C VAL A 335 -56.47 -95.91 -62.35
N CYS A 336 -56.05 -97.05 -62.90
CA CYS A 336 -56.38 -97.44 -64.28
C CYS A 336 -57.37 -98.61 -64.39
N ALA A 337 -57.92 -99.08 -63.25
CA ALA A 337 -58.84 -100.21 -63.15
C ALA A 337 -58.34 -101.53 -63.79
N THR A 338 -57.04 -101.65 -64.05
CA THR A 338 -56.42 -102.87 -64.60
C THR A 338 -56.17 -103.87 -63.47
N PRO A 339 -56.59 -105.15 -63.59
CA PRO A 339 -56.22 -106.19 -62.62
C PRO A 339 -54.71 -106.21 -62.40
N VAL A 340 -54.23 -106.25 -61.15
CA VAL A 340 -52.80 -106.11 -60.82
C VAL A 340 -51.96 -107.16 -61.55
N ALA A 341 -52.48 -108.38 -61.69
CA ALA A 341 -51.87 -109.48 -62.45
C ALA A 341 -51.62 -109.15 -63.94
N ASN A 342 -52.38 -108.21 -64.51
CA ASN A 342 -52.27 -107.81 -65.92
C ASN A 342 -51.51 -106.49 -66.11
N THR A 343 -51.02 -105.88 -65.02
CA THR A 343 -50.16 -104.69 -65.12
C THR A 343 -48.75 -105.08 -65.53
N ALA A 344 -47.97 -104.13 -66.05
CA ALA A 344 -46.58 -104.38 -66.45
C ALA A 344 -45.68 -104.87 -65.30
N ALA A 345 -46.06 -104.61 -64.05
CA ALA A 345 -45.36 -105.13 -62.88
C ALA A 345 -45.74 -106.60 -62.56
N GLY A 346 -46.97 -107.02 -62.87
CA GLY A 346 -47.41 -108.43 -62.77
C GLY A 346 -47.70 -108.94 -61.35
N SER A 347 -47.27 -108.25 -60.29
CA SER A 347 -47.60 -108.60 -58.89
C SER A 347 -47.61 -107.38 -57.96
N ALA A 348 -48.20 -107.52 -56.76
CA ALA A 348 -48.16 -106.47 -55.75
C ALA A 348 -46.74 -106.23 -55.18
N GLU A 349 -45.89 -107.26 -55.11
CA GLU A 349 -44.52 -107.15 -54.62
C GLU A 349 -43.62 -106.34 -55.55
N THR A 350 -43.71 -106.58 -56.85
CA THR A 350 -42.94 -105.83 -57.86
C THR A 350 -43.38 -104.37 -57.95
N ILE A 351 -44.67 -104.07 -57.74
CA ILE A 351 -45.16 -102.68 -57.61
C ILE A 351 -44.55 -102.00 -56.38
N ARG A 352 -44.45 -102.71 -55.24
CA ARG A 352 -43.82 -102.18 -54.02
C ARG A 352 -42.33 -101.87 -54.24
N GLU A 353 -41.58 -102.79 -54.86
CA GLU A 353 -40.17 -102.57 -55.22
C GLU A 353 -40.01 -101.37 -56.16
N HIS A 354 -40.93 -101.22 -57.12
CA HIS A 354 -40.94 -100.09 -58.03
C HIS A 354 -41.21 -98.75 -57.32
N ILE A 355 -42.16 -98.72 -56.38
CA ILE A 355 -42.45 -97.54 -55.54
C ILE A 355 -41.24 -97.20 -54.65
N ALA A 356 -40.65 -98.20 -53.98
CA ALA A 356 -39.50 -98.00 -53.10
C ALA A 356 -38.29 -97.42 -53.85
N LYS A 357 -37.96 -98.00 -55.02
CA LYS A 357 -36.87 -97.51 -55.87
C LYS A 357 -37.05 -96.04 -56.26
N HIS A 358 -38.25 -95.64 -56.68
CA HIS A 358 -38.50 -94.25 -57.09
C HIS A 358 -38.58 -93.27 -55.90
N LEU A 359 -38.92 -93.74 -54.69
CA LEU A 359 -38.84 -92.94 -53.46
C LEU A 359 -37.39 -92.71 -53.00
N ASP A 360 -36.51 -93.70 -53.15
CA ASP A 360 -35.06 -93.56 -52.87
C ASP A 360 -34.39 -92.58 -53.84
N GLU A 361 -34.67 -92.70 -55.15
CA GLU A 361 -34.19 -91.76 -56.18
C GLU A 361 -34.62 -90.31 -55.87
N LEU A 362 -35.81 -90.12 -55.28
CA LEU A 362 -36.29 -88.81 -54.82
C LEU A 362 -35.57 -88.29 -53.57
N ALA A 363 -35.21 -89.17 -52.64
CA ALA A 363 -34.48 -88.81 -51.43
C ALA A 363 -33.05 -88.35 -51.77
N ASP A 364 -32.37 -89.06 -52.67
CA ASP A 364 -31.03 -88.70 -53.16
C ASP A 364 -31.03 -87.35 -53.90
N TYR A 365 -32.04 -87.10 -54.74
CA TYR A 365 -32.23 -85.79 -55.37
C TYR A 365 -32.50 -84.67 -54.36
N ALA A 366 -33.34 -84.91 -53.34
CA ALA A 366 -33.62 -83.92 -52.30
C ALA A 366 -32.35 -83.59 -51.48
N ALA A 367 -31.51 -84.58 -51.17
CA ALA A 367 -30.22 -84.38 -50.51
C ALA A 367 -29.24 -83.60 -51.40
N ALA A 368 -29.15 -83.93 -52.69
CA ALA A 368 -28.31 -83.21 -53.65
C ALA A 368 -28.76 -81.75 -53.84
N LYS A 369 -30.08 -81.51 -53.90
CA LYS A 369 -30.66 -80.16 -53.98
C LYS A 369 -30.37 -79.33 -52.74
N LYS A 370 -30.52 -79.92 -51.54
CA LYS A 370 -30.16 -79.27 -50.28
C LYS A 370 -28.67 -78.90 -50.24
N ALA A 371 -27.79 -79.81 -50.65
CA ALA A 371 -26.35 -79.55 -50.72
C ALA A 371 -26.00 -78.43 -51.73
N LEU A 372 -26.71 -78.36 -52.86
CA LEU A 372 -26.59 -77.27 -53.83
C LEU A 372 -27.02 -75.93 -53.23
N ASP A 373 -28.16 -75.87 -52.55
CA ASP A 373 -28.66 -74.64 -51.91
C ASP A 373 -27.71 -74.13 -50.81
N GLU A 374 -27.14 -75.06 -50.02
CA GLU A 374 -26.11 -74.76 -49.01
C GLU A 374 -24.81 -74.26 -49.67
N ALA A 375 -24.33 -74.92 -50.72
CA ALA A 375 -23.14 -74.52 -51.46
C ALA A 375 -23.32 -73.14 -52.13
N LYS A 376 -24.50 -72.85 -52.68
CA LYS A 376 -24.84 -71.56 -53.28
C LYS A 376 -24.85 -70.44 -52.24
N THR A 377 -25.41 -70.72 -51.06
CA THR A 377 -25.41 -69.78 -49.94
C THR A 377 -23.99 -69.49 -49.46
N ALA A 378 -23.15 -70.53 -49.33
CA ALA A 378 -21.75 -70.40 -48.95
C ALA A 378 -20.93 -69.59 -49.97
N ALA A 379 -21.08 -69.87 -51.27
CA ALA A 379 -20.40 -69.15 -52.34
C ALA A 379 -20.83 -67.67 -52.43
N THR A 380 -22.13 -67.39 -52.27
CA THR A 380 -22.66 -66.00 -52.26
C THR A 380 -22.13 -65.21 -51.06
N LYS A 381 -22.02 -65.85 -49.89
CA LYS A 381 -21.44 -65.25 -48.70
C LYS A 381 -19.94 -64.95 -48.89
N ALA A 382 -19.18 -65.91 -49.41
CA ALA A 382 -17.75 -65.74 -49.67
C ALA A 382 -17.48 -64.66 -50.74
N HIS A 383 -18.32 -64.58 -51.78
CA HIS A 383 -18.29 -63.53 -52.80
C HIS A 383 -18.47 -62.14 -52.20
N THR A 384 -19.50 -61.97 -51.36
CA THR A 384 -19.79 -60.69 -50.70
C THR A 384 -18.61 -60.24 -49.83
N GLN A 385 -17.99 -61.17 -49.11
CA GLN A 385 -16.80 -60.88 -48.29
C GLN A 385 -15.59 -60.49 -49.14
N LEU A 386 -15.36 -61.17 -50.27
CA LEU A 386 -14.28 -60.84 -51.20
C LEU A 386 -14.46 -59.46 -51.85
N VAL A 387 -15.65 -59.14 -52.33
CA VAL A 387 -15.97 -57.83 -52.92
C VAL A 387 -15.80 -56.70 -51.91
N ALA A 388 -16.10 -56.95 -50.63
CA ALA A 388 -15.89 -55.98 -49.56
C ALA A 388 -14.40 -55.79 -49.18
N ALA A 389 -13.58 -56.84 -49.27
CA ALA A 389 -12.17 -56.79 -48.87
C ALA A 389 -11.26 -56.16 -49.94
N LEU A 390 -11.55 -56.35 -51.24
CA LEU A 390 -10.71 -55.88 -52.35
C LEU A 390 -10.44 -54.37 -52.38
N PRO A 391 -11.45 -53.47 -52.18
CA PRO A 391 -11.21 -52.03 -52.15
C PRO A 391 -10.21 -51.59 -51.06
N GLY A 392 -10.17 -52.32 -49.94
CA GLY A 392 -9.30 -52.00 -48.81
C GLY A 392 -7.83 -52.07 -49.18
N LEU A 393 -7.39 -53.14 -49.86
CA LEU A 393 -6.00 -53.22 -50.31
C LEU A 393 -5.72 -52.28 -51.49
N ILE A 394 -6.61 -52.22 -52.49
CA ILE A 394 -6.42 -51.39 -53.70
C ILE A 394 -6.23 -49.91 -53.34
N GLY A 395 -6.99 -49.40 -52.36
CA GLY A 395 -6.89 -48.02 -51.89
C GLY A 395 -5.58 -47.70 -51.16
N HIS A 396 -4.87 -48.71 -50.65
CA HIS A 396 -3.65 -48.55 -49.88
C HIS A 396 -2.36 -48.78 -50.69
N LEU A 397 -2.45 -49.31 -51.92
CA LEU A 397 -1.30 -49.51 -52.80
C LEU A 397 -0.87 -48.21 -53.48
N GLY A 398 0.43 -47.89 -53.38
CA GLY A 398 1.06 -46.71 -53.98
C GLY A 398 1.67 -46.99 -55.35
N ASP A 399 2.56 -46.09 -55.81
CA ASP A 399 3.20 -46.19 -57.13
C ASP A 399 4.20 -47.36 -57.23
N GLY A 400 4.76 -47.80 -56.10
CA GLY A 400 5.70 -48.93 -56.03
C GLY A 400 5.05 -50.28 -56.34
N GLU A 401 3.75 -50.42 -56.07
CA GLU A 401 2.95 -51.63 -56.30
C GLU A 401 1.93 -51.45 -57.44
N ALA A 402 2.18 -50.53 -58.37
CA ALA A 402 1.25 -50.17 -59.45
C ALA A 402 0.78 -51.38 -60.28
N ALA A 403 1.65 -52.36 -60.53
CA ALA A 403 1.30 -53.60 -61.23
C ALA A 403 0.27 -54.42 -60.45
N LEU A 404 0.52 -54.68 -59.17
CA LEU A 404 -0.41 -55.41 -58.30
C LEU A 404 -1.75 -54.68 -58.16
N LYS A 405 -1.72 -53.34 -58.09
CA LYS A 405 -2.93 -52.52 -58.03
C LYS A 405 -3.77 -52.67 -59.30
N ALA A 406 -3.15 -52.69 -60.48
CA ALA A 406 -3.84 -52.90 -61.74
C ALA A 406 -4.45 -54.31 -61.81
N ASP A 407 -3.69 -55.33 -61.43
CA ASP A 407 -4.12 -56.74 -61.45
C ASP A 407 -5.31 -56.98 -60.50
N LEU A 408 -5.28 -56.43 -59.29
CA LEU A 408 -6.38 -56.52 -58.33
C LEU A 408 -7.62 -55.74 -58.76
N THR A 409 -7.45 -54.61 -59.46
CA THR A 409 -8.57 -53.84 -60.02
C THR A 409 -9.27 -54.63 -61.14
N ALA A 410 -8.49 -55.28 -62.01
CA ALA A 410 -9.01 -56.16 -63.05
C ALA A 410 -9.71 -57.39 -62.44
N TYR A 411 -9.12 -57.98 -61.41
CA TYR A 411 -9.71 -59.10 -60.67
C TYR A 411 -11.03 -58.71 -59.99
N GLN A 412 -11.10 -57.53 -59.35
CA GLN A 412 -12.32 -57.00 -58.75
C GLN A 412 -13.45 -56.84 -59.78
N ALA A 413 -13.16 -56.30 -60.96
CA ALA A 413 -14.13 -56.16 -62.04
C ALA A 413 -14.65 -57.52 -62.52
N GLY A 414 -13.78 -58.52 -62.64
CA GLY A 414 -14.15 -59.89 -63.01
C GLY A 414 -15.01 -60.60 -61.96
N ILE A 415 -14.68 -60.44 -60.67
CA ILE A 415 -15.44 -61.03 -59.55
C ILE A 415 -16.82 -60.40 -59.42
N ALA A 416 -16.96 -59.10 -59.68
CA ALA A 416 -18.25 -58.41 -59.60
C ALA A 416 -19.31 -58.95 -60.59
N GLY A 417 -18.90 -59.58 -61.69
CA GLY A 417 -19.79 -60.19 -62.68
C GLY A 417 -20.34 -61.58 -62.31
N TRP A 418 -19.79 -62.23 -61.28
CA TRP A 418 -20.27 -63.53 -60.79
C TRP A 418 -21.65 -63.40 -60.12
N PRO A 419 -22.61 -64.34 -60.31
CA PRO A 419 -22.49 -65.65 -60.95
C PRO A 419 -22.75 -65.69 -62.47
N GLN A 420 -22.96 -64.54 -63.12
CA GLN A 420 -23.26 -64.49 -64.56
C GLN A 420 -22.02 -64.66 -65.44
N THR A 421 -20.83 -64.37 -64.90
CA THR A 421 -19.54 -64.54 -65.56
C THR A 421 -18.72 -65.66 -64.89
N ALA A 422 -17.84 -66.29 -65.68
CA ALA A 422 -16.88 -67.25 -65.15
C ALA A 422 -15.96 -66.58 -64.10
N VAL A 423 -15.56 -67.34 -63.09
CA VAL A 423 -14.64 -66.85 -62.05
C VAL A 423 -13.26 -66.59 -62.68
N PRO A 424 -12.70 -65.37 -62.58
CA PRO A 424 -11.36 -65.07 -63.08
C PRO A 424 -10.29 -65.84 -62.29
N ALA A 425 -9.17 -66.17 -62.93
CA ALA A 425 -8.07 -66.86 -62.28
C ALA A 425 -7.45 -65.98 -61.16
N SER A 426 -7.31 -66.55 -59.96
CA SER A 426 -6.84 -65.84 -58.77
C SER A 426 -5.36 -66.12 -58.42
N ALA A 427 -4.74 -67.14 -59.03
CA ALA A 427 -3.43 -67.66 -58.63
C ALA A 427 -2.30 -66.62 -58.65
N ASP A 428 -2.26 -65.76 -59.68
CA ASP A 428 -1.22 -64.74 -59.83
C ASP A 428 -1.39 -63.62 -58.79
N ASN A 429 -2.63 -63.16 -58.57
CA ASN A 429 -2.97 -62.18 -57.53
C ASN A 429 -2.61 -62.70 -56.14
N VAL A 430 -2.96 -63.96 -55.87
CA VAL A 430 -2.67 -64.65 -54.62
C VAL A 430 -1.15 -64.71 -54.41
N SER A 431 -0.35 -65.09 -55.42
CA SER A 431 1.12 -65.09 -55.35
C SER A 431 1.72 -63.70 -55.10
N ALA A 432 1.20 -62.67 -55.77
CA ALA A 432 1.68 -61.31 -55.62
C ALA A 432 1.36 -60.71 -54.24
N ILE A 433 0.18 -61.00 -53.67
CA ILE A 433 -0.18 -60.61 -52.28
C ILE A 433 0.77 -61.28 -51.27
N ALA A 434 1.16 -62.54 -51.47
CA ALA A 434 2.10 -63.21 -50.57
C ALA A 434 3.49 -62.54 -50.57
N LYS A 435 3.99 -62.15 -51.75
CA LYS A 435 5.26 -61.39 -51.86
C LYS A 435 5.17 -60.03 -51.16
N LEU A 436 4.03 -59.34 -51.30
CA LEU A 436 3.79 -58.07 -50.62
C LEU A 436 3.82 -58.25 -49.09
N LEU A 437 3.13 -59.28 -48.56
CA LEU A 437 3.12 -59.58 -47.12
C LEU A 437 4.52 -59.86 -46.59
N ALA A 438 5.33 -60.67 -47.28
CA ALA A 438 6.71 -60.94 -46.86
C ALA A 438 7.58 -59.66 -46.84
N THR A 439 7.40 -58.79 -47.83
CA THR A 439 8.12 -57.50 -47.90
C THR A 439 7.72 -56.56 -46.75
N LEU A 440 6.42 -56.47 -46.47
CA LEU A 440 5.89 -55.66 -45.37
C LEU A 440 6.33 -56.18 -44.00
N ASP A 441 6.35 -57.51 -43.81
CA ASP A 441 6.77 -58.13 -42.56
C ASP A 441 8.26 -57.87 -42.28
N GLN A 442 9.10 -57.97 -43.31
CA GLN A 442 10.52 -57.62 -43.19
C GLN A 442 10.69 -56.14 -42.85
N ALA A 443 9.99 -55.24 -43.54
CA ALA A 443 10.07 -53.80 -43.28
C ALA A 443 9.59 -53.44 -41.86
N ILE A 444 8.51 -54.07 -41.37
CA ILE A 444 8.00 -53.91 -40.00
C ILE A 444 9.03 -54.39 -38.98
N ALA A 445 9.61 -55.58 -39.16
CA ALA A 445 10.62 -56.13 -38.26
C ALA A 445 11.91 -55.28 -38.23
N ASP A 446 12.34 -54.78 -39.38
CA ASP A 446 13.51 -53.89 -39.48
C ASP A 446 13.27 -52.57 -38.74
N ILE A 447 12.07 -52.00 -38.83
CA ILE A 447 11.70 -50.79 -38.10
C ILE A 447 11.58 -51.08 -36.59
N GLU A 448 10.93 -52.18 -36.19
CA GLU A 448 10.76 -52.55 -34.78
C GLU A 448 12.10 -52.84 -34.08
N SER A 449 13.06 -53.46 -34.77
CA SER A 449 14.41 -53.67 -34.24
C SER A 449 15.20 -52.36 -34.03
N LYS A 450 14.87 -51.31 -34.77
CA LYS A 450 15.49 -49.97 -34.70
C LYS A 450 14.73 -48.98 -33.82
N GLN A 451 13.46 -49.23 -33.51
CA GLN A 451 12.53 -48.31 -32.83
C GLN A 451 12.74 -48.09 -31.32
N GLY A 452 13.98 -48.23 -30.83
CA GLY A 452 14.34 -47.76 -29.48
C GLY A 452 14.39 -46.23 -29.35
N ASP A 453 15.22 -45.74 -28.43
CA ASP A 453 15.53 -44.31 -28.24
C ASP A 453 16.44 -43.70 -29.34
N HIS A 454 16.78 -44.47 -30.36
CA HIS A 454 17.81 -44.16 -31.35
C HIS A 454 17.19 -44.02 -32.74
N THR A 455 16.37 -42.98 -32.94
CA THR A 455 15.99 -42.49 -34.27
C THR A 455 16.68 -41.15 -34.54
N TYR A 456 16.94 -40.81 -35.81
CA TYR A 456 17.58 -39.53 -36.15
C TYR A 456 16.67 -38.37 -35.77
N ILE A 457 15.34 -38.53 -35.87
CA ILE A 457 14.36 -37.54 -35.40
C ILE A 457 14.50 -37.27 -33.89
N LYS A 458 14.55 -38.32 -33.06
CA LYS A 458 14.70 -38.17 -31.60
C LYS A 458 16.07 -37.62 -31.21
N ALA A 459 17.14 -38.06 -31.89
CA ALA A 459 18.49 -37.54 -31.66
C ALA A 459 18.61 -36.06 -32.00
N LYS A 460 18.02 -35.63 -33.14
CA LYS A 460 17.94 -34.22 -33.52
C LYS A 460 17.18 -33.43 -32.47
N ALA A 461 16.00 -33.88 -32.04
CA ALA A 461 15.22 -33.19 -31.01
C ALA A 461 15.99 -33.01 -29.69
N LYS A 462 16.77 -34.01 -29.26
CA LYS A 462 17.66 -33.89 -28.08
C LYS A 462 18.76 -32.85 -28.28
N ILE A 463 19.42 -32.83 -29.44
CA ILE A 463 20.49 -31.88 -29.73
C ILE A 463 19.93 -30.45 -29.88
N ASP A 464 18.78 -30.28 -30.55
CA ASP A 464 18.06 -29.01 -30.64
C ASP A 464 17.77 -28.46 -29.25
N ARG A 465 17.25 -29.31 -28.35
CA ARG A 465 16.96 -28.90 -26.98
C ARG A 465 18.21 -28.45 -26.22
N ILE A 466 19.34 -29.11 -26.43
CA ILE A 466 20.63 -28.71 -25.84
C ILE A 466 21.09 -27.36 -26.43
N LEU A 467 20.96 -27.13 -27.74
CA LEU A 467 21.30 -25.85 -28.38
C LEU A 467 20.41 -24.69 -27.89
N GLU A 468 19.12 -24.94 -27.66
CA GLU A 468 18.21 -23.98 -27.04
C GLU A 468 18.69 -23.59 -25.64
N LEU A 469 19.02 -24.57 -24.79
CA LEU A 469 19.54 -24.32 -23.45
C LEU A 469 20.86 -23.53 -23.46
N GLN A 470 21.74 -23.78 -24.44
CA GLN A 470 22.96 -22.99 -24.62
C GLN A 470 22.62 -21.52 -24.91
N THR A 471 21.66 -21.29 -25.80
CA THR A 471 21.23 -19.94 -26.19
C THR A 471 20.60 -19.20 -25.01
N GLU A 472 19.76 -19.88 -24.22
CA GLU A 472 19.21 -19.35 -22.96
C GLU A 472 20.34 -18.99 -21.97
N ARG A 473 21.32 -19.88 -21.80
CA ARG A 473 22.47 -19.66 -20.92
C ARG A 473 23.28 -18.42 -21.31
N ASP A 474 23.59 -18.28 -22.59
CA ASP A 474 24.39 -17.18 -23.13
C ASP A 474 23.65 -15.83 -23.00
N LEU A 475 22.33 -15.85 -23.13
CA LEU A 475 21.50 -14.68 -22.83
C LEU A 475 21.58 -14.30 -21.34
N VAL A 476 21.47 -15.28 -20.43
CA VAL A 476 21.58 -15.04 -18.98
C VAL A 476 22.96 -14.48 -18.61
N LEU A 477 24.04 -15.03 -19.16
CA LEU A 477 25.40 -14.53 -18.93
C LEU A 477 25.59 -13.09 -19.42
N ARG A 478 25.12 -12.77 -20.62
CA ARG A 478 25.17 -11.40 -21.16
C ARG A 478 24.38 -10.43 -20.30
N THR A 479 23.16 -10.81 -19.90
CA THR A 479 22.31 -10.00 -19.01
C THR A 479 23.01 -9.74 -17.68
N LYS A 480 23.67 -10.75 -17.10
CA LYS A 480 24.43 -10.62 -15.85
C LYS A 480 25.63 -9.67 -15.99
N ASP A 481 26.37 -9.76 -17.09
CA ASP A 481 27.49 -8.85 -17.38
C ASP A 481 27.01 -7.39 -17.57
N GLU A 482 25.92 -7.18 -18.30
CA GLU A 482 25.29 -5.86 -18.47
C GLU A 482 24.79 -5.29 -17.14
N LEU A 483 24.14 -6.10 -16.30
CA LEU A 483 23.70 -5.70 -14.96
C LEU A 483 24.89 -5.38 -14.04
N GLY A 484 26.00 -6.13 -14.16
CA GLY A 484 27.25 -5.83 -13.45
C GLY A 484 27.82 -4.47 -13.84
N LYS A 485 27.96 -4.20 -15.14
CA LYS A 485 28.38 -2.90 -15.67
C LYS A 485 27.46 -1.76 -15.22
N LEU A 486 26.14 -1.99 -15.22
CA LEU A 486 25.16 -1.03 -14.74
C LEU A 486 25.31 -0.77 -13.23
N SER A 487 25.52 -1.83 -12.43
CA SER A 487 25.76 -1.72 -10.98
C SER A 487 27.00 -0.87 -10.68
N ASP A 488 28.09 -1.08 -11.42
CA ASP A 488 29.34 -0.32 -11.25
C ASP A 488 29.16 1.14 -11.66
N ALA A 489 28.50 1.40 -12.80
CA ALA A 489 28.20 2.75 -13.27
C ALA A 489 27.28 3.51 -12.29
N LEU A 490 26.24 2.85 -11.78
CA LEU A 490 25.34 3.41 -10.76
C LEU A 490 26.10 3.70 -9.45
N THR A 491 27.04 2.84 -9.07
CA THR A 491 27.86 3.06 -7.88
C THR A 491 28.76 4.28 -8.05
N ALA A 492 29.41 4.45 -9.20
CA ALA A 492 30.20 5.63 -9.50
C ALA A 492 29.36 6.93 -9.48
N GLN A 493 28.18 6.92 -10.13
CA GLN A 493 27.27 8.07 -10.11
C GLN A 493 26.75 8.38 -8.71
N ALA A 494 26.39 7.37 -7.93
CA ALA A 494 25.91 7.53 -6.56
C ALA A 494 26.95 8.22 -5.67
N THR A 495 28.23 7.87 -5.83
CA THR A 495 29.35 8.50 -5.11
C THR A 495 29.44 10.00 -5.44
N ILE A 496 29.38 10.36 -6.72
CA ILE A 496 29.46 11.77 -7.17
C ILE A 496 28.28 12.58 -6.61
N VAL A 497 27.04 12.07 -6.80
CA VAL A 497 25.82 12.76 -6.34
C VAL A 497 25.82 12.90 -4.82
N SER A 498 26.24 11.86 -4.09
CA SER A 498 26.29 11.90 -2.63
C SER A 498 27.33 12.90 -2.12
N ALA A 499 28.49 13.01 -2.77
CA ALA A 499 29.52 13.98 -2.44
C ALA A 499 29.05 15.43 -2.64
N GLU A 500 28.39 15.73 -3.76
CA GLU A 500 27.87 17.09 -4.03
C GLU A 500 26.73 17.48 -3.07
N ILE A 501 25.82 16.56 -2.77
CA ILE A 501 24.76 16.79 -1.77
C ILE A 501 25.39 17.04 -0.40
N ARG A 502 26.37 16.23 0.00
CA ARG A 502 27.10 16.40 1.26
C ARG A 502 27.76 17.78 1.34
N LYS A 503 28.47 18.21 0.29
CA LYS A 503 29.09 19.53 0.21
C LYS A 503 28.08 20.65 0.37
N LYS A 504 26.90 20.53 -0.25
CA LYS A 504 25.81 21.50 -0.11
C LYS A 504 25.22 21.52 1.30
N VAL A 505 24.97 20.36 1.90
CA VAL A 505 24.46 20.23 3.27
C VAL A 505 25.44 20.85 4.26
N GLN A 506 26.74 20.52 4.14
CA GLN A 506 27.77 21.06 5.02
C GLN A 506 27.84 22.60 4.93
N SER A 507 27.83 23.17 3.72
CA SER A 507 27.80 24.63 3.55
C SER A 507 26.59 25.30 4.22
N LEU A 508 25.44 24.63 4.29
CA LEU A 508 24.25 25.14 4.98
C LEU A 508 24.32 24.95 6.50
N LEU A 509 24.90 23.85 6.97
CA LEU A 509 25.20 23.63 8.39
C LEU A 509 26.19 24.68 8.90
N ASP A 510 27.22 25.01 8.12
CA ASP A 510 28.22 26.03 8.48
C ASP A 510 27.56 27.41 8.63
N LYS A 511 26.58 27.75 7.78
CA LYS A 511 25.78 28.97 7.89
C LYS A 511 24.89 29.02 9.14
N LEU A 512 24.50 27.87 9.68
CA LEU A 512 23.70 27.77 10.90
C LEU A 512 24.56 27.72 12.16
N GLN A 513 25.74 27.08 12.08
CA GLN A 513 26.60 26.78 13.21
C GLN A 513 27.15 28.05 13.87
N ALA A 514 27.59 29.04 13.08
CA ALA A 514 28.11 30.28 13.65
C ALA A 514 27.01 31.09 14.39
N PRO A 515 25.86 31.42 13.78
CA PRO A 515 24.77 32.11 14.49
C PRO A 515 24.26 31.34 15.72
N MET A 516 24.17 30.01 15.64
CA MET A 516 23.82 29.17 16.79
C MET A 516 24.83 29.33 17.92
N ASN A 517 26.13 29.24 17.63
CA ASN A 517 27.16 29.37 18.66
C ASN A 517 27.26 30.79 19.23
N ASP A 518 26.99 31.82 18.43
CA ASP A 518 26.90 33.20 18.92
C ASP A 518 25.78 33.36 19.95
N ILE A 519 24.59 32.82 19.64
CA ILE A 519 23.46 32.82 20.58
C ILE A 519 23.78 31.98 21.83
N TYR A 520 24.36 30.79 21.65
CA TYR A 520 24.72 29.91 22.76
C TYR A 520 25.73 30.56 23.70
N LYS A 521 26.76 31.21 23.14
CA LYS A 521 27.77 31.97 23.88
C LYS A 521 27.19 33.17 24.60
N LEU A 522 26.19 33.84 24.03
CA LEU A 522 25.49 34.91 24.73
C LEU A 522 24.75 34.35 25.94
N ILE A 523 24.02 33.24 25.81
CA ILE A 523 23.25 32.65 26.92
C ILE A 523 24.15 32.10 28.04
N GLN A 524 25.21 31.36 27.68
CA GLN A 524 26.08 30.65 28.63
C GLN A 524 27.31 31.46 29.08
N GLY A 525 27.64 32.56 28.39
CA GLY A 525 28.80 33.40 28.66
C GLY A 525 30.02 33.09 27.78
N ALA A 526 31.05 33.95 27.89
CA ALA A 526 32.18 33.97 26.96
C ALA A 526 33.04 32.68 26.93
N GLY A 527 32.99 31.86 28.00
CA GLY A 527 33.70 30.59 28.11
C GLY A 527 32.96 29.38 27.52
N ALA A 528 31.79 29.57 26.90
CA ALA A 528 31.02 28.48 26.31
C ALA A 528 31.77 27.80 25.17
N THR A 529 31.97 26.49 25.26
CA THR A 529 32.59 25.69 24.20
C THR A 529 31.66 25.60 23.00
N PRO A 530 32.14 25.85 21.76
CA PRO A 530 31.29 25.79 20.58
C PRO A 530 30.79 24.37 20.30
N ILE A 531 29.55 24.29 19.84
CA ILE A 531 28.90 23.07 19.37
C ILE A 531 29.18 22.91 17.87
N ARG A 532 29.58 21.71 17.45
CA ARG A 532 29.81 21.35 16.05
C ARG A 532 28.67 20.52 15.48
N LEU A 533 28.25 20.88 14.27
CA LEU A 533 27.28 20.19 13.45
C LEU A 533 28.03 19.52 12.29
N GLU A 534 28.30 18.23 12.42
CA GLU A 534 29.15 17.49 11.49
C GLU A 534 28.41 16.33 10.85
N LEU A 535 28.69 16.10 9.57
CA LEU A 535 28.28 14.89 8.87
C LEU A 535 29.36 13.80 9.07
N PRO A 536 29.01 12.52 9.32
CA PRO A 536 30.00 11.44 9.52
C PRO A 536 30.89 11.23 8.29
N ALA A 537 32.05 10.59 8.44
CA ALA A 537 33.03 10.39 7.37
C ALA A 537 32.45 9.70 6.11
N GLU A 538 33.10 9.88 4.95
CA GLU A 538 32.63 9.36 3.66
C GLU A 538 32.56 7.83 3.59
N GLU A 539 33.33 7.12 4.42
CA GLU A 539 33.33 5.65 4.49
C GLU A 539 32.03 5.11 5.13
N ASP A 540 31.32 5.92 5.92
CA ASP A 540 30.03 5.60 6.56
C ASP A 540 28.80 6.05 5.73
N THR A 541 28.99 6.33 4.43
CA THR A 541 28.02 6.94 3.48
C THR A 541 26.66 6.25 3.31
N ASN A 542 26.49 5.06 3.88
CA ASN A 542 25.19 4.38 3.83
C ASN A 542 24.15 4.98 4.80
N GLN A 543 24.50 5.92 5.68
CA GLN A 543 23.55 6.51 6.63
C GLN A 543 23.61 8.05 6.67
N GLN A 544 22.46 8.66 6.35
CA GLN A 544 22.22 10.10 6.45
C GLN A 544 22.11 10.48 7.93
N ARG A 545 23.19 11.01 8.48
CA ARG A 545 23.34 11.28 9.92
C ARG A 545 23.92 12.67 10.15
N LEU A 546 23.47 13.30 11.23
CA LEU A 546 23.99 14.56 11.71
C LEU A 546 24.50 14.37 13.14
N ASN A 547 25.80 14.53 13.31
CA ASN A 547 26.46 14.50 14.60
C ASN A 547 26.43 15.89 15.22
N LEU A 548 25.92 15.95 16.45
CA LEU A 548 25.99 17.12 17.30
C LEU A 548 27.10 16.85 18.32
N LEU A 549 28.23 17.55 18.19
CA LEU A 549 29.46 17.25 18.93
C LEU A 549 29.95 18.45 19.73
N ILE A 550 30.60 18.18 20.85
CA ILE A 550 31.30 19.19 21.66
C ILE A 550 32.64 18.64 22.13
N ASP A 551 33.65 19.50 22.26
CA ASP A 551 34.90 19.16 22.93
C ASP A 551 34.80 19.49 24.42
N PHE A 552 34.30 18.52 25.20
CA PHE A 552 34.07 18.74 26.64
C PHE A 552 35.37 18.95 27.42
N ALA A 553 36.42 18.19 27.10
CA ALA A 553 37.73 18.31 27.73
C ALA A 553 38.85 17.90 26.77
N LYS A 554 40.11 18.22 27.10
CA LYS A 554 41.29 17.87 26.29
C LYS A 554 41.40 16.37 25.95
N ASN A 555 40.93 15.50 26.83
CA ASN A 555 40.92 14.04 26.67
C ASN A 555 39.55 13.48 26.23
N ARG A 556 38.57 14.35 25.96
CA ARG A 556 37.18 14.01 25.61
C ARG A 556 36.68 14.99 24.56
N THR A 557 37.26 14.91 23.37
CA THR A 557 36.88 15.69 22.19
C THR A 557 35.84 14.94 21.36
N GLY A 558 34.94 15.66 20.69
CA GLY A 558 33.95 15.07 19.79
C GLY A 558 32.91 14.19 20.47
N VAL A 559 32.47 14.56 21.69
CA VAL A 559 31.45 13.80 22.44
C VAL A 559 30.05 14.36 22.19
N GLN A 560 29.01 13.53 22.41
CA GLN A 560 27.63 13.99 22.31
C GLN A 560 27.24 14.86 23.52
N PRO A 561 26.68 16.07 23.32
CA PRO A 561 26.35 16.99 24.41
C PRO A 561 25.47 16.39 25.50
N GLY A 562 24.45 15.59 25.14
CA GLY A 562 23.47 15.04 26.09
C GLY A 562 24.07 14.19 27.23
N GLY A 563 25.26 13.62 27.04
CA GLY A 563 25.93 12.83 28.08
C GLY A 563 26.89 13.62 28.97
N TYR A 564 27.16 14.89 28.65
CA TYR A 564 28.26 15.68 29.25
C TYR A 564 27.85 17.08 29.72
N LEU A 565 26.80 17.68 29.14
CA LEU A 565 26.33 19.02 29.50
C LEU A 565 25.22 18.95 30.57
N SER A 566 25.09 20.02 31.35
CA SER A 566 23.98 20.18 32.31
C SER A 566 22.64 20.47 31.61
N ASP A 567 21.53 20.28 32.31
CA ASP A 567 20.18 20.61 31.81
C ASP A 567 20.05 22.04 31.27
N SER A 568 20.64 23.03 31.95
CA SER A 568 20.61 24.43 31.50
C SER A 568 21.41 24.65 30.23
N GLN A 569 22.55 23.97 30.09
CA GLN A 569 23.38 24.00 28.89
C GLN A 569 22.67 23.32 27.71
N ILE A 570 22.07 22.14 27.92
CA ILE A 570 21.30 21.43 26.88
C ILE A 570 20.14 22.28 26.38
N HIS A 571 19.36 22.87 27.29
CA HIS A 571 18.29 23.80 26.89
C HIS A 571 18.82 25.01 26.12
N SER A 572 19.98 25.55 26.50
CA SER A 572 20.59 26.67 25.80
C SER A 572 21.04 26.31 24.39
N VAL A 573 21.64 25.13 24.20
CA VAL A 573 22.01 24.61 22.87
C VAL A 573 20.78 24.47 21.99
N ALA A 574 19.72 23.84 22.52
CA ALA A 574 18.49 23.64 21.78
C ALA A 574 17.77 24.96 21.44
N LEU A 575 17.71 25.90 22.39
CA LEU A 575 17.14 27.24 22.16
C LEU A 575 17.93 27.98 21.10
N ALA A 576 19.26 28.02 21.23
CA ALA A 576 20.16 28.69 20.30
C ALA A 576 20.01 28.15 18.88
N LEU A 577 19.97 26.82 18.71
CA LEU A 577 19.78 26.17 17.42
C LEU A 577 18.44 26.56 16.78
N ARG A 578 17.34 26.45 17.54
CA ARG A 578 15.99 26.75 17.03
C ARG A 578 15.84 28.23 16.68
N MET A 579 16.31 29.13 17.54
CA MET A 579 16.25 30.57 17.28
C MET A 579 17.12 30.98 16.08
N ALA A 580 18.35 30.43 15.97
CA ALA A 580 19.21 30.65 14.81
C ALA A 580 18.55 30.16 13.52
N ALA A 581 17.99 28.95 13.52
CA ALA A 581 17.34 28.36 12.36
C ALA A 581 16.12 29.18 11.91
N ILE A 582 15.25 29.60 12.83
CA ILE A 582 14.09 30.43 12.50
C ILE A 582 14.54 31.77 11.91
N LYS A 583 15.48 32.47 12.56
CA LYS A 583 15.99 33.76 12.06
C LYS A 583 16.63 33.64 10.68
N GLN A 584 17.38 32.56 10.44
CA GLN A 584 18.11 32.37 9.19
C GLN A 584 17.23 31.95 8.01
N PHE A 585 16.21 31.11 8.26
CA PHE A 585 15.46 30.45 7.18
C PHE A 585 14.00 30.92 7.03
N ASN A 586 13.43 31.63 8.01
CA ASN A 586 12.07 32.18 7.90
C ASN A 586 12.07 33.68 7.53
N ALA A 587 12.98 34.12 6.66
CA ALA A 587 13.09 35.53 6.29
C ALA A 587 11.80 36.11 5.66
N GLY A 588 11.00 35.29 4.98
CA GLY A 588 9.70 35.69 4.42
C GLY A 588 8.60 35.91 5.45
N ALA A 589 8.73 35.33 6.65
CA ALA A 589 7.80 35.53 7.76
C ALA A 589 8.59 35.37 9.09
N PRO A 590 9.31 36.41 9.54
CA PRO A 590 10.20 36.33 10.69
C PRO A 590 9.40 36.39 12.01
N ILE A 591 8.59 35.36 12.25
CA ILE A 591 7.69 35.22 13.41
C ILE A 591 8.23 34.13 14.33
N ILE A 592 8.25 34.39 15.64
CA ILE A 592 8.70 33.46 16.67
C ILE A 592 7.66 33.40 17.79
N ALA A 593 7.24 32.20 18.17
CA ALA A 593 6.32 31.97 19.28
C ALA A 593 7.02 31.14 20.37
N LEU A 594 7.15 31.71 21.57
CA LEU A 594 7.87 31.11 22.70
C LEU A 594 6.90 30.77 23.82
N ASP A 595 6.77 29.49 24.17
CA ASP A 595 5.88 29.01 25.25
C ASP A 595 6.70 28.41 26.40
N ASP A 596 6.73 29.10 27.54
CA ASP A 596 7.39 28.68 28.78
C ASP A 596 8.85 28.21 28.58
N ILE A 597 9.66 28.97 27.84
CA ILE A 597 11.03 28.58 27.48
C ILE A 597 12.06 28.66 28.63
N VAL A 598 11.71 29.21 29.80
CA VAL A 598 12.66 29.49 30.89
C VAL A 598 12.50 28.62 32.15
N THR A 599 11.90 27.43 32.05
CA THR A 599 11.58 26.58 33.22
C THR A 599 12.79 26.11 34.03
N SER A 600 13.94 25.88 33.38
CA SER A 600 15.13 25.24 33.99
C SER A 600 16.34 26.17 34.11
N TYR A 601 16.13 27.48 34.00
CA TYR A 601 17.20 28.47 34.04
C TYR A 601 17.26 29.21 35.37
N ASP A 602 18.46 29.62 35.78
CA ASP A 602 18.63 30.53 36.91
C ASP A 602 18.30 31.99 36.52
N ALA A 603 18.46 32.92 37.47
CA ALA A 603 18.13 34.32 37.28
C ALA A 603 19.02 35.02 36.23
N ASP A 604 20.30 34.65 36.13
CA ASP A 604 21.27 35.30 35.25
C ASP A 604 21.05 34.88 33.79
N HIS A 605 20.79 33.59 33.55
CA HIS A 605 20.43 33.10 32.22
C HIS A 605 19.11 33.71 31.75
N ARG A 606 18.10 33.85 32.61
CA ARG A 606 16.82 34.50 32.26
C ARG A 606 17.01 35.95 31.82
N ARG A 607 17.83 36.70 32.57
CA ARG A 607 18.16 38.09 32.22
C ARG A 607 18.89 38.16 30.88
N THR A 608 19.77 37.22 30.63
CA THR A 608 20.57 37.16 29.41
C THR A 608 19.74 36.79 28.19
N ILE A 609 18.78 35.87 28.32
CA ILE A 609 17.82 35.52 27.26
C ILE A 609 16.95 36.73 26.88
N ALA A 610 16.51 37.54 27.85
CA ALA A 610 15.78 38.77 27.54
C ALA A 610 16.66 39.77 26.76
N GLY A 611 17.95 39.89 27.11
CA GLY A 611 18.89 40.78 26.44
C GLY A 611 19.25 40.30 25.04
N LEU A 612 19.36 38.98 24.86
CA LEU A 612 19.50 38.33 23.56
C LEU A 612 18.35 38.70 22.61
N ILE A 613 17.10 38.61 23.10
CA ILE A 613 15.92 38.96 22.30
C ILE A 613 15.98 40.43 21.86
N ALA A 614 16.37 41.34 22.77
CA ALA A 614 16.49 42.76 22.49
C ALA A 614 17.58 43.06 21.44
N THR A 615 18.70 42.35 21.49
CA THR A 615 19.90 42.65 20.68
C THR A 615 19.90 41.95 19.32
N MET A 616 19.46 40.69 19.25
CA MET A 616 19.60 39.86 18.04
C MET A 616 18.29 39.66 17.27
N PHE A 617 17.12 39.94 17.85
CA PHE A 617 15.81 39.58 17.28
C PHE A 617 14.85 40.77 17.13
N GLY A 618 15.36 42.01 17.06
CA GLY A 618 14.53 43.21 16.86
C GLY A 618 13.80 43.25 15.51
N ASP A 619 14.31 42.55 14.50
CA ASP A 619 13.72 42.35 13.16
C ASP A 619 12.62 41.28 13.14
N CYS A 620 12.53 40.41 14.15
CA CYS A 620 11.51 39.36 14.28
C CYS A 620 10.28 39.81 15.08
N GLN A 621 9.09 39.34 14.69
CA GLN A 621 7.88 39.45 15.49
C GLN A 621 7.83 38.30 16.50
N ILE A 622 7.69 38.61 17.79
CA ILE A 622 7.78 37.60 18.84
C ILE A 622 6.53 37.63 19.73
N LEU A 623 5.96 36.45 19.95
CA LEU A 623 4.90 36.22 20.94
C LEU A 623 5.45 35.30 22.04
N ILE A 624 5.43 35.76 23.29
CA ILE A 624 5.99 35.05 24.44
C ILE A 624 4.92 34.81 25.49
N THR A 625 4.78 33.58 25.95
CA THR A 625 4.02 33.21 27.14
C THR A 625 4.97 32.66 28.20
N THR A 626 4.85 33.15 29.43
CA THR A 626 5.66 32.67 30.55
C THR A 626 4.89 32.64 31.85
N HIS A 627 5.17 31.65 32.70
CA HIS A 627 4.75 31.65 34.10
C HIS A 627 5.79 32.24 35.05
N ASP A 628 6.99 32.56 34.56
CA ASP A 628 8.08 33.08 35.39
C ASP A 628 8.00 34.61 35.48
N GLU A 629 7.65 35.11 36.66
CA GLU A 629 7.47 36.54 36.87
C GLU A 629 8.78 37.33 36.74
N ARG A 630 9.90 36.74 37.18
CA ARG A 630 11.22 37.39 37.08
C ARG A 630 11.62 37.59 35.63
N PHE A 631 11.47 36.56 34.81
CA PHE A 631 11.71 36.64 33.37
C PHE A 631 10.79 37.66 32.70
N PHE A 632 9.50 37.67 33.01
CA PHE A 632 8.58 38.69 32.49
C PHE A 632 9.01 40.12 32.83
N ASN A 633 9.50 40.35 34.06
CA ASN A 633 10.00 41.65 34.47
C ASN A 633 11.30 42.03 33.73
N TYR A 634 12.21 41.08 33.49
CA TYR A 634 13.39 41.32 32.64
C TYR A 634 13.03 41.67 31.20
N LEU A 635 12.05 40.97 30.62
CA LEU A 635 11.51 41.31 29.29
C LEU A 635 10.98 42.74 29.27
N LYS A 636 10.20 43.13 30.29
CA LYS A 636 9.65 44.49 30.40
C LYS A 636 10.73 45.58 30.57
N ASP A 637 11.81 45.26 31.28
CA ASP A 637 12.92 46.18 31.54
C ASP A 637 13.80 46.40 30.30
N GLN A 638 14.07 45.33 29.54
CA GLN A 638 15.07 45.35 28.47
C GLN A 638 14.49 45.58 27.07
N LEU A 639 13.19 45.34 26.86
CA LEU A 639 12.56 45.46 25.56
C LEU A 639 11.76 46.75 25.42
N GLU A 640 11.77 47.33 24.22
CA GLU A 640 11.16 48.63 23.96
C GLU A 640 9.62 48.61 24.06
N ALA A 641 9.06 49.44 24.95
CA ALA A 641 7.61 49.53 25.19
C ALA A 641 6.79 50.00 23.97
N LYS A 642 7.41 50.64 22.97
CA LYS A 642 6.77 51.02 21.69
C LYS A 642 6.51 49.81 20.79
N THR A 643 7.36 48.79 20.86
CA THR A 643 7.30 47.59 20.01
C THR A 643 6.57 46.46 20.72
N TRP A 644 6.66 46.40 22.05
CA TRP A 644 6.14 45.31 22.87
C TRP A 644 4.87 45.67 23.64
N HIS A 645 3.88 44.78 23.56
CA HIS A 645 2.73 44.75 24.44
C HIS A 645 2.99 43.77 25.59
N PHE A 646 3.02 44.29 26.82
CA PHE A 646 3.15 43.50 28.04
C PHE A 646 1.80 43.41 28.72
N THR A 647 1.34 42.18 28.95
CA THR A 647 0.06 41.91 29.59
C THR A 647 0.17 40.77 30.59
N ARG A 648 -0.77 40.70 31.53
CA ARG A 648 -0.80 39.67 32.58
C ARG A 648 -2.19 39.05 32.67
N ILE A 649 -2.28 37.73 32.80
CA ILE A 649 -3.53 37.04 33.14
C ILE A 649 -3.58 36.88 34.66
N ILE A 650 -4.57 37.49 35.28
CA ILE A 650 -4.78 37.53 36.74
C ILE A 650 -5.70 36.41 37.23
N GLY A 651 -6.55 35.89 36.35
CA GLY A 651 -7.53 34.86 36.69
C GLY A 651 -8.05 34.12 35.47
N LEU A 652 -8.78 33.04 35.71
CA LEU A 652 -9.51 32.30 34.69
C LEU A 652 -10.97 32.21 35.12
N ASP A 653 -11.85 32.84 34.36
CA ASP A 653 -13.29 32.85 34.60
C ASP A 653 -13.96 31.80 33.70
N PRO A 654 -14.71 30.83 34.23
CA PRO A 654 -15.40 29.82 33.43
C PRO A 654 -16.38 30.39 32.40
N ALA A 655 -17.03 31.53 32.69
CA ALA A 655 -18.06 32.14 31.82
C ALA A 655 -17.46 33.10 30.78
N TYR A 656 -16.18 33.45 30.88
CA TYR A 656 -15.53 34.41 30.00
C TYR A 656 -14.22 33.89 29.40
N GLY A 657 -13.33 33.33 30.23
CA GLY A 657 -11.97 32.92 29.89
C GLY A 657 -10.92 33.69 30.71
N PRO A 658 -9.69 33.83 30.22
CA PRO A 658 -8.61 34.51 30.94
C PRO A 658 -8.93 35.99 31.20
N ARG A 659 -8.83 36.41 32.47
CA ARG A 659 -8.97 37.80 32.89
C ARG A 659 -7.59 38.47 32.84
N PHE A 660 -7.46 39.57 32.09
CA PHE A 660 -6.19 40.29 31.93
C PHE A 660 -6.13 41.52 32.83
N ALA A 661 -4.97 41.80 33.42
CA ALA A 661 -4.71 42.98 34.26
C ALA A 661 -4.89 44.31 33.50
N ASP A 662 -4.81 44.28 32.17
CA ASP A 662 -4.94 45.47 31.32
C ASP A 662 -6.40 45.86 31.09
N HIS A 663 -7.34 44.96 31.38
CA HIS A 663 -8.75 45.32 31.55
C HIS A 663 -8.88 46.02 32.88
N LYS A 664 -8.43 47.26 32.97
CA LYS A 664 -8.96 48.17 33.98
C LYS A 664 -10.46 48.20 33.78
N VAL A 665 -11.22 47.89 34.80
CA VAL A 665 -12.66 48.14 34.76
C VAL A 665 -12.82 49.66 34.63
N SER A 666 -13.27 50.11 33.47
CA SER A 666 -13.48 51.54 33.22
C SER A 666 -14.88 51.96 33.67
N ASP A 667 -15.09 53.26 33.86
CA ASP A 667 -16.41 53.78 34.23
C ASP A 667 -17.45 53.41 33.17
N GLU A 668 -17.06 53.45 31.89
CA GLU A 668 -17.94 53.12 30.77
C GLU A 668 -18.39 51.65 30.78
N MET A 669 -17.54 50.74 31.28
CA MET A 669 -17.88 49.31 31.42
C MET A 669 -18.95 49.09 32.49
N ILE A 670 -18.86 49.80 33.62
CA ILE A 670 -19.84 49.74 34.71
C ILE A 670 -21.17 50.37 34.26
N GLU A 671 -21.09 51.53 33.61
CA GLU A 671 -22.27 52.24 33.08
C GLU A 671 -23.00 51.43 32.00
N ALA A 672 -22.27 50.72 31.14
CA ALA A 672 -22.85 49.84 30.12
C ALA A 672 -23.63 48.67 30.72
N ARG A 673 -23.18 48.08 31.85
CA ARG A 673 -23.91 47.02 32.55
C ARG A 673 -25.24 47.51 33.13
N TRP A 674 -25.22 48.67 33.79
CA TRP A 674 -26.46 49.26 34.27
C TRP A 674 -27.41 49.64 33.14
N ALA A 675 -26.89 50.08 31.99
CA ALA A 675 -27.70 50.36 30.80
C ALA A 675 -28.35 49.09 30.23
N ALA A 676 -27.72 47.93 30.42
CA ALA A 676 -28.27 46.61 30.10
C ALA A 676 -29.24 46.07 31.18
N GLY A 677 -29.45 46.80 32.29
CA GLY A 677 -30.29 46.36 33.41
C GLY A 677 -29.64 45.31 34.32
N GLU A 678 -28.33 45.09 34.19
CA GLU A 678 -27.56 44.13 34.97
C GLU A 678 -26.89 44.80 36.18
N SER A 679 -26.66 44.03 37.26
CA SER A 679 -25.84 44.47 38.41
C SER A 679 -24.36 44.61 37.99
N ALA A 680 -23.73 45.69 38.44
CA ALA A 680 -22.32 45.98 38.22
C ALA A 680 -21.49 45.90 39.51
N ALA A 681 -22.04 45.33 40.59
CA ALA A 681 -21.38 45.28 41.90
C ALA A 681 -19.98 44.63 41.87
N ASN A 682 -19.79 43.57 41.07
CA ASN A 682 -18.49 42.90 40.92
C ASN A 682 -17.47 43.77 40.18
N GLU A 683 -17.89 44.44 39.11
CA GLU A 683 -17.08 45.39 38.34
C GLU A 683 -16.69 46.60 39.19
N MET A 684 -17.63 47.16 39.97
CA MET A 684 -17.36 48.23 40.93
C MET A 684 -16.30 47.81 41.94
N ARG A 685 -16.46 46.63 42.56
CA ARG A 685 -15.48 46.10 43.52
C ARG A 685 -14.09 45.95 42.90
N GLN A 686 -14.01 45.38 41.70
CA GLN A 686 -12.74 45.21 41.01
C GLN A 686 -12.08 46.56 40.69
N ALA A 687 -12.86 47.54 40.22
CA ALA A 687 -12.37 48.88 39.92
C ALA A 687 -11.87 49.61 41.18
N GLU A 688 -12.56 49.44 42.32
CA GLU A 688 -12.12 49.96 43.62
C GLU A 688 -10.82 49.31 44.09
N GLU A 689 -10.71 47.98 44.03
CA GLU A 689 -9.51 47.23 44.40
C GLU A 689 -8.30 47.64 43.53
N GLU A 690 -8.50 47.78 42.23
CA GLU A 690 -7.47 48.21 41.28
C GLU A 690 -7.01 49.65 41.54
N TRP A 691 -7.95 50.56 41.81
CA TRP A 691 -7.62 51.95 42.17
C TRP A 691 -6.89 52.03 43.51
N LEU A 692 -7.37 51.31 44.53
CA LEU A 692 -6.74 51.25 45.85
C LEU A 692 -5.32 50.68 45.77
N LEU A 693 -5.11 49.62 44.99
CA LEU A 693 -3.79 49.05 44.80
C LEU A 693 -2.84 50.04 44.08
N GLY A 694 -3.35 50.77 43.09
CA GLY A 694 -2.63 51.81 42.38
C GLY A 694 -2.21 52.95 43.30
N ILE A 695 -3.17 53.55 44.01
CA ILE A 695 -2.89 54.69 44.89
C ILE A 695 -2.00 54.31 46.08
N CYS A 696 -2.16 53.10 46.63
CA CYS A 696 -1.28 52.59 47.70
C CYS A 696 0.17 52.44 47.24
N ARG A 697 0.40 52.01 46.00
CA ARG A 697 1.75 51.92 45.41
C ARG A 697 2.34 53.31 45.19
N ASP A 698 1.58 54.20 44.57
CA ASP A 698 2.00 55.57 44.29
C ASP A 698 2.32 56.34 45.58
N PHE A 699 1.53 56.12 46.64
CA PHE A 699 1.69 56.79 47.93
C PHE A 699 2.69 56.09 48.85
N GLY A 700 3.26 54.95 48.45
CA GLY A 700 4.20 54.17 49.27
C GLY A 700 3.58 53.75 50.61
N VAL A 701 2.36 53.20 50.55
CA VAL A 701 1.62 52.71 51.72
C VAL A 701 2.27 51.42 52.23
N SER A 702 2.52 51.35 53.53
CA SER A 702 3.01 50.13 54.19
C SER A 702 1.89 49.12 54.33
N VAL A 703 2.11 47.90 53.82
CA VAL A 703 1.19 46.76 53.92
C VAL A 703 1.86 45.58 54.63
N ARG A 704 1.06 44.66 55.18
CA ARG A 704 1.58 43.49 55.91
C ARG A 704 2.28 42.53 54.94
N ILE A 705 3.46 42.03 55.31
CA ILE A 705 4.16 40.99 54.55
C ILE A 705 3.28 39.72 54.54
N ARG A 706 2.93 39.24 53.34
CA ARG A 706 2.08 38.06 53.13
C ARG A 706 2.93 36.78 52.98
N PRO A 707 2.34 35.59 53.23
CA PRO A 707 2.97 34.32 52.88
C PRO A 707 3.31 34.23 51.39
N LEU A 708 4.36 33.48 51.04
CA LEU A 708 4.88 33.33 49.66
C LEU A 708 3.80 32.97 48.63
N GLU A 709 2.78 32.21 49.04
CA GLU A 709 1.66 31.76 48.21
C GLU A 709 0.69 32.89 47.79
N ARG A 710 0.73 34.05 48.46
CA ARG A 710 -0.17 35.20 48.20
C ARG A 710 0.58 36.55 48.17
N ALA A 711 1.84 36.56 47.78
CA ALA A 711 2.74 37.71 47.93
C ALA A 711 2.24 39.04 47.30
N TYR A 712 1.35 38.98 46.31
CA TYR A 712 0.83 40.15 45.59
C TYR A 712 -0.69 40.25 45.53
N SER A 713 -1.40 39.44 46.31
CA SER A 713 -2.87 39.50 46.41
C SER A 713 -3.25 40.30 47.65
N TYR A 714 -3.89 41.45 47.44
CA TYR A 714 -4.36 42.33 48.51
C TYR A 714 -5.88 42.46 48.43
N GLU A 715 -6.54 42.41 49.57
CA GLU A 715 -7.99 42.60 49.65
C GLU A 715 -8.31 44.10 49.74
N ARG A 716 -9.49 44.47 49.23
CA ARG A 716 -9.98 45.86 49.28
C ARG A 716 -9.92 46.48 50.67
N SER A 717 -10.43 45.76 51.67
CA SER A 717 -10.50 46.19 53.07
C SER A 717 -9.12 46.42 53.68
N GLU A 718 -8.15 45.57 53.33
CA GLU A 718 -6.74 45.71 53.72
C GLU A 718 -6.12 46.96 53.11
N LEU A 719 -6.28 47.16 51.80
CA LEU A 719 -5.72 48.32 51.10
C LEU A 719 -6.36 49.63 51.58
N ALA A 720 -7.67 49.65 51.77
CA ALA A 720 -8.40 50.80 52.31
C ALA A 720 -7.95 51.15 53.73
N SER A 721 -7.78 50.14 54.61
CA SER A 721 -7.28 50.33 55.97
C SER A 721 -5.85 50.86 55.99
N ALA A 722 -4.98 50.31 55.14
CA ALA A 722 -3.58 50.72 55.05
C ALA A 722 -3.44 52.17 54.51
N LEU A 723 -4.23 52.52 53.49
CA LEU A 723 -4.29 53.89 52.98
C LEU A 723 -4.83 54.87 54.03
N ALA A 724 -5.88 54.50 54.75
CA ALA A 724 -6.44 55.32 55.84
C ALA A 724 -5.40 55.58 56.95
N GLY A 725 -4.61 54.56 57.30
CA GLY A 725 -3.49 54.68 58.23
C GLY A 725 -2.45 55.69 57.75
N LEU A 726 -2.01 55.59 56.49
CA LEU A 726 -1.06 56.55 55.92
C LEU A 726 -1.59 57.99 55.94
N LEU A 727 -2.84 58.20 55.51
CA LEU A 727 -3.45 59.52 55.46
C LEU A 727 -3.56 60.15 56.86
N LYS A 728 -3.89 59.34 57.88
CA LYS A 728 -3.90 59.76 59.28
C LYS A 728 -2.53 60.21 59.76
N ASP A 729 -1.49 59.41 59.51
CA ASP A 729 -0.11 59.69 59.92
C ASP A 729 0.46 60.94 59.22
N ALA A 730 0.11 61.13 57.94
CA ALA A 730 0.52 62.28 57.15
C ALA A 730 -0.32 63.55 57.41
N LYS A 731 -1.31 63.49 58.32
CA LYS A 731 -2.29 64.56 58.61
C LYS A 731 -3.03 65.05 57.36
N LEU A 732 -3.37 64.13 56.45
CA LEU A 732 -4.13 64.38 55.24
C LEU A 732 -5.56 63.90 55.45
N VAL A 733 -6.53 64.82 55.40
CA VAL A 733 -7.94 64.50 55.61
C VAL A 733 -8.68 64.69 54.28
N PRO A 734 -9.26 63.62 53.69
CA PRO A 734 -10.14 63.74 52.54
C PRO A 734 -11.36 64.60 52.87
N THR A 735 -11.87 65.35 51.89
CA THR A 735 -13.13 66.07 52.05
C THR A 735 -14.30 65.09 52.14
N LEU A 736 -15.31 65.42 52.94
CA LEU A 736 -16.53 64.62 53.06
C LEU A 736 -17.21 64.51 51.69
N VAL A 737 -17.64 63.30 51.35
CA VAL A 737 -18.46 63.05 50.17
C VAL A 737 -19.92 63.28 50.57
N PRO A 738 -20.72 64.07 49.81
CA PRO A 738 -22.12 64.32 50.13
C PRO A 738 -22.89 63.00 50.34
N GLY A 739 -23.61 62.88 51.47
CA GLY A 739 -24.38 61.67 51.82
C GLY A 739 -23.67 60.66 52.73
N VAL A 740 -22.34 60.79 52.95
CA VAL A 740 -21.56 59.86 53.78
C VAL A 740 -20.94 60.59 54.98
N ASN A 741 -21.45 60.32 56.20
CA ASN A 741 -20.97 60.97 57.43
C ASN A 741 -19.67 60.35 58.00
N ASN A 742 -19.32 59.12 57.60
CA ASN A 742 -18.01 58.51 57.93
C ASN A 742 -17.00 58.77 56.81
N ARG A 743 -15.70 58.72 57.13
CA ARG A 743 -14.65 58.83 56.10
C ARG A 743 -14.86 57.68 55.12
N PHE A 744 -15.07 57.97 53.84
CA PHE A 744 -15.44 57.00 52.80
C PHE A 744 -14.59 55.69 52.80
N LEU A 745 -13.32 55.76 53.22
CA LEU A 745 -12.46 54.60 53.44
C LEU A 745 -13.00 53.60 54.48
N ASP A 746 -13.65 54.08 55.55
CA ASP A 746 -14.27 53.22 56.57
C ASP A 746 -15.46 52.43 56.01
N SER A 747 -16.16 53.00 55.02
CA SER A 747 -17.22 52.30 54.27
C SER A 747 -16.62 51.21 53.36
N LEU A 748 -15.52 51.50 52.65
CA LEU A 748 -14.79 50.50 51.84
C LEU A 748 -14.27 49.31 52.66
N VAL A 749 -13.91 49.54 53.93
CA VAL A 749 -13.49 48.50 54.87
C VAL A 749 -14.66 47.58 55.26
N LYS A 750 -15.86 48.14 55.47
CA LYS A 750 -17.06 47.37 55.86
C LYS A 750 -17.74 46.65 54.71
N GLY A 751 -17.75 47.25 53.51
CA GLY A 751 -18.27 46.64 52.28
C GLY A 751 -19.77 46.37 52.25
N GLU A 752 -20.57 47.19 52.92
CA GLU A 752 -22.02 46.95 53.15
C GLU A 752 -22.84 46.87 51.84
N ILE A 753 -22.44 47.54 50.76
CA ILE A 753 -23.18 47.57 49.47
C ILE A 753 -22.61 46.57 48.45
N GLU A 754 -21.29 46.40 48.36
CA GLU A 754 -20.71 45.53 47.32
C GLU A 754 -20.73 44.04 47.71
N ASN A 755 -21.07 43.73 48.97
CA ASN A 755 -21.32 42.36 49.45
C ASN A 755 -22.70 41.81 49.04
N PHE A 756 -23.60 42.64 48.48
CA PHE A 756 -24.91 42.18 47.96
C PHE A 756 -24.77 41.27 46.72
N GLY A 757 -23.67 41.37 45.96
CA GLY A 757 -23.42 40.56 44.76
C GLY A 757 -22.66 39.25 44.98
N SER A 758 -22.35 38.87 46.24
CA SER A 758 -21.61 37.64 46.55
C SER A 758 -22.54 36.56 47.10
N HIS A 759 -22.43 35.33 46.58
CA HIS A 759 -23.29 34.16 46.86
C HIS A 759 -23.37 33.67 48.34
N PHE A 760 -22.92 34.45 49.32
CA PHE A 760 -22.91 34.09 50.74
C PHE A 760 -23.48 35.22 51.60
N GLN A 761 -24.79 35.20 51.88
CA GLN A 761 -25.39 35.91 53.01
C GLN A 761 -26.43 35.04 53.72
N ASP A 762 -26.40 35.05 55.06
CA ASP A 762 -27.35 34.37 55.97
C ASP A 762 -28.35 35.36 56.63
N GLY A 763 -28.57 36.55 56.05
CA GLY A 763 -29.42 37.61 56.65
C GLY A 763 -30.59 38.08 55.76
N PRO A 764 -31.75 38.48 56.34
CA PRO A 764 -32.97 38.80 55.59
C PRO A 764 -33.10 40.30 55.23
N TYR A 765 -32.10 40.88 54.58
CA TYR A 765 -32.19 42.23 54.00
C TYR A 765 -31.82 42.14 52.51
N GLY A 766 -32.72 42.61 51.65
CA GLY A 766 -32.82 42.26 50.24
C GLY A 766 -31.70 42.74 49.31
N ASP A 767 -31.78 42.30 48.05
CA ASP A 767 -30.89 42.65 46.95
C ASP A 767 -30.71 44.17 46.86
N GLY A 768 -29.46 44.65 46.89
CA GLY A 768 -29.14 46.05 46.63
C GLY A 768 -29.66 46.47 45.26
N SER A 769 -30.38 47.58 45.18
CA SER A 769 -30.96 48.02 43.90
C SER A 769 -29.87 48.58 42.99
N VAL A 770 -30.08 48.53 41.66
CA VAL A 770 -29.21 49.25 40.69
C VAL A 770 -29.11 50.75 41.01
N GLY A 771 -30.09 51.32 41.72
CA GLY A 771 -30.04 52.69 42.24
C GLY A 771 -28.98 52.87 43.33
N ASP A 772 -28.85 51.90 44.25
CA ASP A 772 -27.86 51.91 45.33
C ASP A 772 -26.44 51.73 44.77
N GLU A 773 -26.27 50.86 43.77
CA GLU A 773 -25.00 50.69 43.06
C GLU A 773 -24.55 52.00 42.37
N LYS A 774 -25.47 52.68 41.67
CA LYS A 774 -25.19 53.96 41.00
C LYS A 774 -24.79 55.05 42.00
N ALA A 775 -25.54 55.20 43.09
CA ALA A 775 -25.24 56.16 44.14
C ALA A 775 -23.85 55.90 44.74
N ARG A 776 -23.55 54.64 45.06
CA ARG A 776 -22.27 54.21 45.63
C ARG A 776 -21.09 54.47 44.69
N TRP A 777 -21.26 54.22 43.40
CA TRP A 777 -20.23 54.50 42.41
C TRP A 777 -19.98 55.99 42.24
N GLU A 778 -21.01 56.83 42.25
CA GLU A 778 -20.85 58.29 42.23
C GLU A 778 -20.09 58.80 43.47
N GLU A 779 -20.35 58.23 44.65
CA GLU A 779 -19.56 58.53 45.84
C GLU A 779 -18.08 58.15 45.67
N PHE A 780 -17.81 56.97 45.08
CA PHE A 780 -16.44 56.54 44.77
C PHE A 780 -15.76 57.46 43.75
N LYS A 781 -16.47 57.88 42.70
CA LYS A 781 -15.98 58.84 41.69
C LYS A 781 -15.63 60.19 42.31
N ASN A 782 -16.46 60.66 43.25
CA ASN A 782 -16.21 61.88 44.01
C ASN A 782 -15.06 61.73 45.01
N PHE A 783 -14.87 60.56 45.62
CA PHE A 783 -13.75 60.31 46.52
C PHE A 783 -12.42 60.25 45.76
N ARG A 784 -12.34 59.45 44.69
CA ARG A 784 -11.11 59.26 43.92
C ARG A 784 -10.64 60.55 43.22
N SER A 785 -11.55 61.44 42.84
CA SER A 785 -11.21 62.71 42.18
C SER A 785 -10.46 63.68 43.11
N GLN A 786 -10.58 63.50 44.43
CA GLN A 786 -9.83 64.28 45.42
C GLN A 786 -8.32 63.99 45.40
N PHE A 787 -7.89 62.91 44.76
CA PHE A 787 -6.49 62.47 44.68
C PHE A 787 -5.76 63.05 43.44
N ALA A 788 -6.13 64.26 43.00
CA ALA A 788 -5.43 64.98 41.95
C ALA A 788 -4.41 65.98 42.52
N CYS A 789 -3.29 66.16 41.84
CA CYS A 789 -2.28 67.14 42.24
C CYS A 789 -2.83 68.56 42.06
N LYS A 790 -2.79 69.40 43.10
CA LYS A 790 -3.24 70.81 43.00
C LYS A 790 -2.50 71.63 41.94
N LYS A 791 -1.24 71.30 41.63
CA LYS A 791 -0.39 72.09 40.74
C LYS A 791 -0.56 71.73 39.25
N CYS A 792 -0.82 70.47 38.93
CA CYS A 792 -0.88 70.00 37.53
C CYS A 792 -2.10 69.14 37.21
N SER A 793 -3.01 68.95 38.18
CA SER A 793 -4.23 68.14 38.08
C SER A 793 -4.01 66.68 37.66
N ARG A 794 -2.76 66.20 37.65
CA ARG A 794 -2.43 64.80 37.39
C ARG A 794 -2.53 63.97 38.67
N THR A 795 -2.78 62.67 38.50
CA THR A 795 -3.06 61.72 39.59
C THR A 795 -1.89 60.78 39.89
N LYS A 796 -0.71 61.03 39.31
CA LYS A 796 0.48 60.18 39.50
C LYS A 796 1.37 60.74 40.61
N PHE A 797 1.59 59.92 41.64
CA PHE A 797 2.39 60.29 42.81
C PHE A 797 3.49 59.27 43.07
N GLN A 798 4.49 59.69 43.82
CA GLN A 798 5.53 58.83 44.36
C GLN A 798 5.86 59.31 45.76
N ARG A 799 6.05 58.38 46.70
CA ARG A 799 6.55 58.71 48.04
C ARG A 799 7.93 58.08 48.27
N PRO A 800 9.02 58.86 48.14
CA PRO A 800 10.34 58.46 48.60
C PRO A 800 10.32 58.14 50.11
N PHE A 801 11.12 57.16 50.55
CA PHE A 801 11.19 56.74 51.97
C PHE A 801 11.53 57.87 52.95
N THR A 802 12.20 58.92 52.48
CA THR A 802 12.59 60.08 53.28
C THR A 802 11.45 61.09 53.51
N LEU A 803 10.34 60.99 52.78
CA LEU A 803 9.23 61.96 52.83
C LEU A 803 8.00 61.39 53.55
N LYS A 804 7.37 62.22 54.39
CA LYS A 804 6.10 61.86 55.06
C LYS A 804 4.88 61.99 54.15
N LYS A 805 4.90 62.89 53.17
CA LYS A 805 3.83 63.11 52.20
C LYS A 805 4.25 62.64 50.81
N PRO A 806 3.35 62.06 50.00
CA PRO A 806 3.61 61.78 48.59
C PRO A 806 3.88 63.05 47.79
N VAL A 807 4.68 62.96 46.73
CA VAL A 807 4.96 64.06 45.79
C VAL A 807 4.48 63.72 44.38
N CYS A 808 4.07 64.72 43.62
CA CYS A 808 3.63 64.51 42.23
C CYS A 808 4.80 64.08 41.34
N ALA A 809 4.64 62.94 40.66
CA ALA A 809 5.69 62.30 39.85
C ALA A 809 5.62 62.67 38.36
N HIS A 810 5.04 63.83 38.03
CA HIS A 810 4.90 64.32 36.66
C HIS A 810 5.88 65.46 36.38
N ASP A 811 6.74 65.29 35.37
CA ASP A 811 7.61 66.29 34.70
C ASP A 811 7.95 67.54 35.55
N GLY A 812 8.75 67.36 36.61
CA GLY A 812 9.27 68.47 37.42
C GLY A 812 8.24 69.17 38.33
N CYS A 813 7.04 68.62 38.48
CA CYS A 813 6.00 69.20 39.34
C CYS A 813 6.40 69.17 40.83
N GLU A 814 6.83 68.01 41.32
CA GLU A 814 7.35 67.68 42.67
C GLU A 814 6.53 68.23 43.86
N ALA A 815 5.30 68.69 43.61
CA ALA A 815 4.44 69.25 44.64
C ALA A 815 4.02 68.17 45.64
N GLN A 816 4.13 68.48 46.93
CA GLN A 816 3.59 67.61 47.99
C GLN A 816 2.08 67.50 47.85
N PHE A 817 1.57 66.29 48.02
CA PHE A 817 0.15 66.02 47.95
C PHE A 817 -0.60 66.66 49.13
N GLU A 818 -1.69 67.35 48.83
CA GLU A 818 -2.62 67.92 49.79
C GLU A 818 -4.04 67.84 49.23
N PHE A 819 -5.00 67.52 50.09
CA PHE A 819 -6.42 67.65 49.75
C PHE A 819 -6.84 69.13 49.67
N ALA A 820 -7.88 69.43 48.90
CA ALA A 820 -8.49 70.76 48.90
C ALA A 820 -8.99 71.08 50.32
N ALA A 821 -8.76 72.31 50.80
CA ALA A 821 -9.36 72.74 52.06
C ALA A 821 -10.88 72.75 51.86
N GLY A 822 -11.61 71.99 52.68
CA GLY A 822 -13.06 72.06 52.66
C GLY A 822 -13.49 73.48 53.01
N ASN A 823 -14.39 74.07 52.22
CA ASN A 823 -15.15 75.22 52.68
C ASN A 823 -15.85 74.80 53.96
N SER A 824 -15.42 75.37 55.09
CA SER A 824 -16.22 75.39 56.31
C SER A 824 -17.43 76.27 56.03
N GLY A 825 -18.52 75.64 55.61
CA GLY A 825 -19.87 76.19 55.55
C GLY A 825 -20.78 75.26 56.33
#